data_AF-A0A1G7YB62-F1
#
_entry.id   AF-A0A1G7YB62-F1
#
_cell.length_a   1.000
_cell.length_b   1.000
_cell.length_c   1.000
_cell.angle_alpha   90.00
_cell.angle_beta   90.00
_cell.angle_gamma   90.00
#
_symmetry.space_group_name_H-M   'P 1'
#
loop_
_entity.id
_entity.type
_entity.pdbx_description
1 polymer ?
#
loop_
_entity_poly.entity_id
_entity_poly.type
_entity_poly.pdbx_seq_one_letter_code
_entity_poly.pdbx_strand_id
1 'polypeptide(L)'
;MNDGLRHTTSRLFDAFWAAGISSPLEIVEQISHLLYLRELDAVQEHWERETVRQESPQQQPVFTQDEQHLRWSQLIRLTPQRMYTSMTDEVFPWLRRHTFAGVGYSQLVKDARFTIPTPSLLARVVGLLEETLSAGDAIAGALYEHLLARIATAGPYGAFRTPPHLAALMAAMAEPGADEEVCDPTCGMGGLLAAAAHFVHRSRRETAQQSAAEVSGRIHGFDFDTTMLRLSSMRLALQGYEGADLRYRDNLAEGTGTERERYSVVLAHPPFAGSVDYEAVAPELLAMVRTKKTELLHLAMILELLKPKGRAAVIVPAGLLFSSTSAHIELRRLLVDVHGLEAVVQLPGGTFKPYAGVSTAILFFTKDAGQNDSVWFYDLTADGFSLDDRREPLLAQDKLGLAPDSVLDAVDHTRNNLPDLMRRWRLRRSSERRRARSEQSFCVTAADIAAEDYNLSLERFRQIHEMQRAAQEGIRLGDFAEIFPGSVRKADLDEEPDATDTDGQRRVLTPTLLTSTLPDVADLPLRADQREPRRRLRQGDIIGRDLAGTRHWTCVPSHYDGVQPGQGLIVIRLTEEPLPHEYVIAYLSSALAEQQLPKYGVIPHIKAREMADIWIPRCDGSLSEIRAALAMLDEGEREAARIQDDLHRKRMQIFESGTGSARRGRLDDAAAISSLTAQNLRRHNEPYKLFQDSYPYAVARAVRKFRHALSLAEKHEAAIQCTESLILSLGVMALALATDRGRQDLPAIAQWSQSVERGGVSLGHWVGVVRAVADDARQHGDPAAGLVEATARKKGKKGLFADLDQLVELRNKIRHGAGPRTRAELERSLGRIEPLMLSSLSGCAFLAHTRWVHTDRLQWMPDTGKFRVSGLALMGDRPDFATVSFDTAHPLADDQLYLIPPNDEPLPLSPFCLLSDCPTCLAPELYYPDRMTSSTALLKSLDRGHELDSDSVFKALREWSTP
;
A
#
# COMPACT_ATOMS: atom_id res chain seq x y z
N MET A 1 17.89 -12.82 25.27
CA MET A 1 19.17 -12.05 25.31
C MET A 1 18.97 -10.57 25.00
N ASN A 2 18.14 -10.20 24.02
CA ASN A 2 17.92 -8.80 23.62
C ASN A 2 17.26 -7.90 24.71
N ASP A 3 16.36 -8.45 25.54
CA ASP A 3 15.66 -7.66 26.58
C ASP A 3 16.58 -7.23 27.73
N GLY A 4 17.58 -8.04 28.08
CA GLY A 4 18.56 -7.70 29.11
C GLY A 4 19.43 -6.50 28.71
N LEU A 5 19.87 -6.46 27.45
CA LEU A 5 20.66 -5.35 26.91
C LEU A 5 19.86 -4.04 26.82
N ARG A 6 18.58 -4.12 26.43
CA ARG A 6 17.67 -2.97 26.45
C ARG A 6 17.49 -2.42 27.86
N HIS A 7 17.32 -3.31 28.85
CA HIS A 7 17.20 -2.93 30.24
C HIS A 7 18.47 -2.25 30.78
N THR A 8 19.67 -2.78 30.50
CA THR A 8 20.94 -2.12 30.85
C THR A 8 21.05 -0.75 30.19
N THR A 9 20.73 -0.64 28.90
CA THR A 9 20.75 0.63 28.16
C THR A 9 19.86 1.68 28.85
N SER A 10 18.62 1.32 29.20
CA SER A 10 17.73 2.23 29.95
C SER A 10 18.33 2.63 31.29
N ARG A 11 18.87 1.68 32.07
CA ARG A 11 19.51 1.97 33.38
C ARG A 11 20.69 2.93 33.27
N LEU A 12 21.50 2.81 32.21
CA LEU A 12 22.61 3.71 31.93
C LEU A 12 22.08 5.13 31.64
N PHE A 13 21.15 5.27 30.71
CA PHE A 13 20.55 6.56 30.37
C PHE A 13 19.86 7.23 31.56
N ASP A 14 19.09 6.47 32.35
CA ASP A 14 18.40 6.97 33.54
C ASP A 14 19.40 7.46 34.60
N ALA A 15 20.57 6.80 34.72
CA ALA A 15 21.61 7.22 35.65
C ALA A 15 22.21 8.57 35.26
N PHE A 16 22.54 8.77 33.98
CA PHE A 16 23.04 10.05 33.46
C PHE A 16 21.99 11.15 33.56
N TRP A 17 20.73 10.84 33.23
CA TRP A 17 19.62 11.79 33.32
C TRP A 17 19.41 12.29 34.75
N ALA A 18 19.43 11.38 35.74
CA ALA A 18 19.32 11.73 37.15
C ALA A 18 20.47 12.62 37.65
N ALA A 19 21.61 12.61 36.97
CA ALA A 19 22.77 13.45 37.27
C ALA A 19 22.84 14.75 36.45
N GLY A 20 21.83 15.04 35.62
CA GLY A 20 21.72 16.27 34.85
C GLY A 20 22.29 16.23 33.42
N ILE A 21 22.75 15.07 32.94
CA ILE A 21 23.17 14.89 31.54
C ILE A 21 22.00 14.29 30.76
N SER A 22 21.38 15.09 29.91
CA SER A 22 20.20 14.69 29.13
C SER A 22 20.49 14.37 27.67
N SER A 23 21.64 14.78 27.13
CA SER A 23 22.02 14.59 25.73
C SER A 23 22.44 13.14 25.47
N PRO A 24 21.73 12.37 24.62
CA PRO A 24 22.10 11.00 24.31
C PRO A 24 23.47 10.87 23.64
N LEU A 25 23.85 11.86 22.83
CA LEU A 25 25.16 11.89 22.19
C LEU A 25 26.27 11.96 23.24
N GLU A 26 26.15 12.87 24.21
CA GLU A 26 27.13 13.04 25.30
C GLU A 26 27.21 11.77 26.18
N ILE A 27 26.06 11.17 26.52
CA ILE A 27 26.00 9.94 27.31
C ILE A 27 26.80 8.82 26.63
N VAL A 28 26.56 8.60 25.34
CA VAL A 28 27.23 7.52 24.60
C VAL A 28 28.69 7.86 24.36
N GLU A 29 29.05 9.11 24.14
CA GLU A 29 30.46 9.56 24.06
C GLU A 29 31.21 9.25 25.37
N GLN A 30 30.66 9.60 26.52
CA GLN A 30 31.28 9.29 27.82
C GLN A 30 31.41 7.78 28.06
N ILE A 31 30.38 6.99 27.71
CA ILE A 31 30.48 5.53 27.76
C ILE A 31 31.56 5.01 26.82
N SER A 32 31.71 5.60 25.63
CA SER A 32 32.74 5.23 24.66
C SER A 32 34.14 5.48 25.21
N HIS A 33 34.39 6.56 25.95
CA HIS A 33 35.67 6.77 26.62
C HIS A 33 35.98 5.70 27.69
N LEU A 34 34.97 5.26 28.44
CA LEU A 34 35.13 4.20 29.45
C LEU A 34 35.40 2.84 28.81
N LEU A 35 34.62 2.48 27.79
CA LEU A 35 34.84 1.26 27.01
C LEU A 35 36.22 1.26 26.37
N TYR A 36 36.68 2.41 25.88
CA TYR A 36 38.02 2.52 25.32
C TYR A 36 39.12 2.19 26.32
N LEU A 37 39.03 2.73 27.54
CA LEU A 37 40.01 2.43 28.59
C LEU A 37 40.01 0.94 28.96
N ARG A 38 38.84 0.31 28.95
CA ARG A 38 38.69 -1.13 29.14
C ARG A 38 39.35 -1.94 28.02
N GLU A 39 39.14 -1.56 26.76
CA GLU A 39 39.78 -2.24 25.62
C GLU A 39 41.32 -2.09 25.64
N LEU A 40 41.83 -0.91 26.01
CA LEU A 40 43.28 -0.71 26.20
C LEU A 40 43.85 -1.63 27.28
N ASP A 41 43.11 -1.85 28.38
CA ASP A 41 43.52 -2.80 29.42
C ASP A 41 43.45 -4.25 28.93
N ALA A 42 42.44 -4.62 28.14
CA ALA A 42 42.36 -5.94 27.54
C ALA A 42 43.53 -6.25 26.60
N VAL A 43 43.97 -5.26 25.80
CA VAL A 43 45.18 -5.36 24.97
C VAL A 43 46.43 -5.55 25.85
N GLN A 44 46.55 -4.79 26.94
CA GLN A 44 47.64 -4.96 27.91
C GLN A 44 47.64 -6.36 28.54
N GLU A 45 46.49 -6.87 28.97
CA GLU A 45 46.36 -8.22 29.51
C GLU A 45 46.70 -9.32 28.49
N HIS A 46 46.40 -9.08 27.21
CA HIS A 46 46.78 -10.00 26.14
C HIS A 46 48.29 -10.03 25.96
N TRP A 47 48.92 -8.85 25.88
CA TRP A 47 50.38 -8.71 25.81
C TRP A 47 51.10 -9.37 27.00
N GLU A 48 50.58 -9.19 28.22
CA GLU A 48 51.10 -9.83 29.43
C GLU A 48 51.02 -11.36 29.34
N ARG A 49 49.91 -11.89 28.82
CA ARG A 49 49.73 -13.34 28.63
C ARG A 49 50.70 -13.93 27.61
N GLU A 50 50.93 -13.27 26.48
CA GLU A 50 51.93 -13.68 25.48
C GLU A 50 53.35 -13.68 26.09
N THR A 51 53.69 -12.61 26.82
CA THR A 51 54.99 -12.46 27.48
C THR A 51 55.23 -13.57 28.50
N VAL A 52 54.23 -13.91 29.31
CA VAL A 52 54.30 -15.01 30.29
C VAL A 52 54.47 -16.37 29.61
N ARG A 53 53.88 -16.56 28.43
CA ARG A 53 54.02 -17.79 27.63
C ARG A 53 55.36 -17.91 26.90
N GLN A 54 56.26 -16.93 27.05
CA GLN A 54 57.51 -16.81 26.29
C GLN A 54 57.29 -16.72 24.77
N GLU A 55 56.09 -16.32 24.35
CA GLU A 55 55.82 -15.95 22.98
C GLU A 55 56.40 -14.55 22.75
N SER A 56 56.93 -14.26 21.55
CA SER A 56 57.35 -12.90 21.22
C SER A 56 56.10 -12.05 21.00
N PRO A 57 55.78 -11.08 21.88
CA PRO A 57 54.54 -10.33 21.75
C PRO A 57 54.55 -9.56 20.44
N GLN A 58 53.46 -9.64 19.67
CA GLN A 58 53.38 -8.96 18.38
C GLN A 58 53.18 -7.44 18.52
N GLN A 59 52.74 -7.00 19.70
CA GLN A 59 52.44 -5.61 20.02
C GLN A 59 53.32 -5.08 21.15
N GLN A 60 53.44 -3.76 21.27
CA GLN A 60 54.10 -3.12 22.41
C GLN A 60 53.14 -3.02 23.61
N PRO A 61 53.65 -2.99 24.85
CA PRO A 61 52.80 -2.76 26.02
C PRO A 61 52.11 -1.40 25.92
N VAL A 62 50.83 -1.35 26.28
CA VAL A 62 50.00 -0.14 26.26
C VAL A 62 50.33 0.76 27.44
N PHE A 63 50.56 0.16 28.61
CA PHE A 63 50.88 0.87 29.84
C PHE A 63 52.31 0.56 30.27
N THR A 64 53.11 1.60 30.58
CA THR A 64 54.42 1.42 31.19
C THR A 64 54.29 0.95 32.65
N GLN A 65 55.41 0.60 33.30
CA GLN A 65 55.39 0.18 34.71
C GLN A 65 54.86 1.27 35.65
N ASP A 66 55.13 2.54 35.36
CA ASP A 66 54.69 3.68 36.18
C ASP A 66 53.23 4.09 35.91
N GLU A 67 52.58 3.48 34.90
CA GLU A 67 51.22 3.80 34.47
C GLU A 67 50.21 2.69 34.81
N GLN A 68 50.64 1.64 35.50
CA GLN A 68 49.80 0.49 35.81
C GLN A 68 48.56 0.89 36.63
N HIS A 69 48.62 1.96 37.43
CA HIS A 69 47.48 2.46 38.20
C HIS A 69 46.38 3.09 37.35
N LEU A 70 46.66 3.42 36.09
CA LEU A 70 45.70 3.99 35.13
C LEU A 70 44.87 2.92 34.41
N ARG A 71 45.19 1.63 34.60
CA ARG A 71 44.48 0.51 33.97
C ARG A 71 43.06 0.40 34.48
N TRP A 72 42.13 0.02 33.60
CA TRP A 72 40.72 -0.20 33.94
C TRP A 72 40.57 -1.12 35.17
N SER A 73 41.22 -2.29 35.15
CA SER A 73 41.23 -3.31 36.20
C SER A 73 41.73 -2.83 37.57
N GLN A 74 42.54 -1.76 37.61
CA GLN A 74 42.99 -1.12 38.85
C GLN A 74 42.03 -0.01 39.30
N LEU A 75 41.57 0.82 38.36
CA LEU A 75 40.66 1.93 38.63
C LEU A 75 39.34 1.47 39.25
N ILE A 76 38.76 0.38 38.74
CA ILE A 76 37.48 -0.16 39.24
C ILE A 76 37.57 -0.71 40.68
N ARG A 77 38.77 -0.89 41.24
CA ARG A 77 39.00 -1.32 42.62
C ARG A 77 39.12 -0.15 43.60
N LEU A 78 39.22 1.08 43.10
CA LEU A 78 39.33 2.28 43.92
C LEU A 78 37.98 2.65 44.53
N THR A 79 38.02 3.47 45.59
CA THR A 79 36.79 4.10 46.10
C THR A 79 36.22 5.06 45.04
N PRO A 80 34.90 5.29 44.98
CA PRO A 80 34.29 6.15 43.97
C PRO A 80 34.96 7.52 43.84
N GLN A 81 35.30 8.15 44.98
CA GLN A 81 35.97 9.44 45.00
C GLN A 81 37.37 9.38 44.37
N ARG A 82 38.16 8.34 44.68
CA ARG A 82 39.51 8.18 44.13
C ARG A 82 39.48 7.83 42.65
N MET A 83 38.58 6.95 42.22
CA MET A 83 38.38 6.64 40.81
C MET A 83 38.02 7.89 40.01
N TYR A 84 37.09 8.72 40.53
CA TYR A 84 36.69 9.97 39.88
C TYR A 84 37.84 10.97 39.73
N THR A 85 38.61 11.20 40.80
CA THR A 85 39.81 12.04 40.76
C THR A 85 40.83 11.50 39.77
N SER A 86 41.12 10.19 39.79
CA SER A 86 42.09 9.56 38.87
C SER A 86 41.63 9.68 37.42
N MET A 87 40.33 9.49 37.13
CA MET A 87 39.79 9.66 35.78
C MET A 87 39.96 11.10 35.27
N THR A 88 39.69 12.08 36.12
CA THR A 88 39.72 13.51 35.77
C THR A 88 41.14 14.03 35.61
N ASP A 89 42.01 13.74 36.58
CA ASP A 89 43.31 14.39 36.74
C ASP A 89 44.46 13.61 36.08
N GLU A 90 44.29 12.31 35.86
CA GLU A 90 45.35 11.43 35.35
C GLU A 90 44.96 10.75 34.04
N VAL A 91 43.86 10.00 34.01
CA VAL A 91 43.49 9.15 32.86
C VAL A 91 43.14 9.96 31.61
N PHE A 92 42.23 10.94 31.69
CA PHE A 92 41.90 11.75 30.50
C PHE A 92 43.09 12.59 30.00
N PRO A 93 43.88 13.25 30.88
CA PRO A 93 45.14 13.87 30.47
C PRO A 93 46.16 12.88 29.87
N TRP A 94 46.17 11.63 30.31
CA TRP A 94 47.00 10.57 29.73
C TRP A 94 46.50 10.15 28.35
N LEU A 95 45.21 9.85 28.19
CA LEU A 95 44.58 9.49 26.91
C LEU A 95 44.80 10.55 25.82
N ARG A 96 44.77 11.84 26.18
CA ARG A 96 45.00 12.95 25.23
C ARG A 96 46.44 13.08 24.74
N ARG A 97 47.41 12.59 25.52
CA ARG A 97 48.85 12.74 25.22
C ARG A 97 49.45 11.53 24.51
N HIS A 98 48.82 10.37 24.60
CA HIS A 98 49.36 9.12 24.07
C HIS A 98 48.72 8.73 22.75
N THR A 99 49.55 8.24 21.83
CA THR A 99 49.12 7.58 20.59
C THR A 99 49.40 6.09 20.70
N PHE A 100 48.38 5.27 20.50
CA PHE A 100 48.48 3.82 20.63
C PHE A 100 48.56 3.20 19.23
N ALA A 101 49.67 2.52 18.93
CA ALA A 101 49.86 1.87 17.64
C ALA A 101 48.79 0.78 17.45
N GLY A 102 48.15 0.75 16.26
CA GLY A 102 47.09 -0.22 15.94
C GLY A 102 45.69 0.16 16.41
N VAL A 103 45.54 1.18 17.26
CA VAL A 103 44.23 1.57 17.82
C VAL A 103 43.82 2.95 17.29
N GLY A 104 42.99 2.96 16.25
CA GLY A 104 42.57 4.17 15.52
C GLY A 104 41.88 5.24 16.39
N TYR A 105 41.26 4.85 17.50
CA TYR A 105 40.59 5.75 18.43
C TYR A 105 41.52 6.77 19.10
N SER A 106 42.82 6.46 19.21
CA SER A 106 43.82 7.29 19.91
C SER A 106 43.99 8.70 19.33
N GLN A 107 43.86 8.83 18.01
CA GLN A 107 43.94 10.13 17.34
C GLN A 107 42.68 10.99 17.58
N LEU A 108 41.55 10.33 17.84
CA LEU A 108 40.24 10.95 17.96
C LEU A 108 39.93 11.42 19.39
N VAL A 109 40.71 10.98 20.39
CA VAL A 109 40.54 11.37 21.80
C VAL A 109 41.39 12.55 22.25
N LYS A 110 42.18 13.18 21.37
CA LYS A 110 43.04 14.33 21.72
C LYS A 110 42.28 15.48 22.39
N ASP A 111 41.03 15.69 22.00
CA ASP A 111 40.15 16.73 22.55
C ASP A 111 39.06 16.17 23.48
N ALA A 112 39.16 14.89 23.86
CA ALA A 112 38.18 14.24 24.73
C ALA A 112 38.09 14.94 26.10
N ARG A 113 36.86 15.15 26.56
CA ARG A 113 36.57 15.76 27.86
C ARG A 113 35.83 14.76 28.75
N PHE A 114 36.24 14.69 30.00
CA PHE A 114 35.49 13.97 31.02
C PHE A 114 34.37 14.89 31.52
N THR A 115 33.11 14.50 31.27
CA THR A 115 31.95 15.33 31.63
C THR A 115 31.03 14.71 32.68
N ILE A 116 31.32 13.48 33.13
CA ILE A 116 30.58 12.84 34.22
C ILE A 116 30.72 13.70 35.50
N PRO A 117 29.63 14.26 36.07
CA PRO A 117 29.72 15.31 37.08
C PRO A 117 30.00 14.82 38.50
N THR A 118 29.78 13.54 38.82
CA THR A 118 29.87 13.05 40.20
C THR A 118 30.56 11.68 40.30
N PRO A 119 31.29 11.44 41.42
CA PRO A 119 31.86 10.12 41.74
C PRO A 119 30.83 8.99 41.79
N SER A 120 29.65 9.27 42.34
CA SER A 120 28.56 8.30 42.47
C SER A 120 28.01 7.87 41.12
N LEU A 121 27.86 8.80 40.17
CA LEU A 121 27.46 8.46 38.81
C LEU A 121 28.51 7.59 38.12
N LEU A 122 29.79 7.98 38.19
CA LEU A 122 30.88 7.20 37.59
C LEU A 122 30.87 5.75 38.11
N ALA A 123 30.82 5.56 39.43
CA ALA A 123 30.77 4.24 40.03
C ALA A 123 29.56 3.42 39.58
N ARG A 124 28.39 4.06 39.46
CA ARG A 124 27.18 3.39 38.97
C ARG A 124 27.31 2.97 37.51
N VAL A 125 27.83 3.84 36.64
CA VAL A 125 28.01 3.54 35.20
C VAL A 125 29.02 2.42 35.02
N VAL A 126 30.19 2.51 35.68
CA VAL A 126 31.22 1.46 35.65
C VAL A 126 30.65 0.13 36.13
N GLY A 127 29.91 0.11 37.26
CA GLY A 127 29.29 -1.10 37.76
C GLY A 127 28.29 -1.73 36.78
N LEU A 128 27.47 -0.93 36.09
CA LEU A 128 26.54 -1.40 35.06
C LEU A 128 27.24 -1.99 33.83
N LEU A 129 28.34 -1.35 33.41
CA LEU A 129 29.16 -1.84 32.30
C LEU A 129 29.81 -3.18 32.69
N GLU A 130 30.46 -3.27 33.84
CA GLU A 130 31.10 -4.52 34.29
C GLU A 130 30.08 -5.67 34.48
N GLU A 131 28.91 -5.37 35.07
CA GLU A 131 27.81 -6.34 35.21
C GLU A 131 27.45 -6.95 33.85
N THR A 132 27.37 -6.12 32.81
CA THR A 132 26.92 -6.54 31.48
C THR A 132 28.04 -7.19 30.66
N LEU A 133 29.24 -6.63 30.73
CA LEU A 133 30.39 -7.02 29.89
C LEU A 133 31.12 -8.27 30.40
N SER A 134 30.92 -8.64 31.67
CA SER A 134 31.46 -9.88 32.25
C SER A 134 31.06 -11.16 31.51
N ALA A 135 30.04 -11.10 30.65
CA ALA A 135 29.54 -12.22 29.86
C ALA A 135 30.17 -12.36 28.45
N GLY A 136 31.13 -11.50 28.08
CA GLY A 136 31.99 -11.64 26.89
C GLY A 136 31.82 -10.56 25.79
N ASP A 137 32.77 -10.50 24.85
CA ASP A 137 32.91 -9.39 23.88
C ASP A 137 31.74 -9.24 22.90
N ALA A 138 31.09 -10.34 22.52
CA ALA A 138 29.89 -10.30 21.67
C ALA A 138 28.74 -9.48 22.30
N ILE A 139 28.68 -9.43 23.63
CA ILE A 139 27.69 -8.64 24.38
C ILE A 139 28.07 -7.15 24.39
N ALA A 140 29.37 -6.83 24.38
CA ALA A 140 29.86 -5.46 24.31
C ALA A 140 29.43 -4.78 23.00
N GLY A 141 29.69 -5.42 21.87
CA GLY A 141 29.25 -4.92 20.55
C GLY A 141 27.73 -4.77 20.46
N ALA A 142 26.99 -5.75 20.97
CA ALA A 142 25.52 -5.69 20.97
C ALA A 142 24.98 -4.55 21.87
N LEU A 143 25.52 -4.37 23.08
CA LEU A 143 25.17 -3.26 23.97
C LEU A 143 25.43 -1.92 23.27
N TYR A 144 26.57 -1.77 22.61
CA TYR A 144 26.95 -0.53 21.94
C TYR A 144 26.00 -0.19 20.78
N GLU A 145 25.53 -1.17 20.01
CA GLU A 145 24.50 -0.95 19.00
C GLU A 145 23.17 -0.43 19.59
N HIS A 146 22.77 -0.91 20.79
CA HIS A 146 21.59 -0.38 21.50
C HIS A 146 21.82 1.06 21.98
N LEU A 147 23.03 1.40 22.44
CA LEU A 147 23.40 2.77 22.82
C LEU A 147 23.31 3.72 21.61
N LEU A 148 23.91 3.34 20.47
CA LEU A 148 23.85 4.13 19.24
C LEU A 148 22.41 4.28 18.73
N ALA A 149 21.57 3.26 18.87
CA ALA A 149 20.16 3.32 18.49
C ALA A 149 19.37 4.36 19.31
N ARG A 150 19.74 4.61 20.58
CA ARG A 150 19.13 5.65 21.42
C ARG A 150 19.50 7.07 20.98
N ILE A 151 20.73 7.28 20.50
CA ILE A 151 21.13 8.56 19.89
C ILE A 151 20.21 8.86 18.70
N ALA A 152 19.95 7.85 17.88
CA ALA A 152 19.14 8.00 16.66
C ALA A 152 17.70 8.44 16.96
N THR A 153 17.12 8.05 18.09
CA THR A 153 15.77 8.47 18.49
C THR A 153 15.70 9.88 19.12
N ALA A 154 16.83 10.56 19.29
CA ALA A 154 16.91 11.80 20.05
C ALA A 154 17.40 12.99 19.21
N GLY A 155 16.44 13.75 18.66
CA GLY A 155 16.68 15.08 18.10
C GLY A 155 17.42 15.09 16.74
N PRO A 156 18.15 16.19 16.42
CA PRO A 156 18.67 16.45 15.07
C PRO A 156 19.78 15.50 14.61
N TYR A 157 20.42 14.77 15.54
CA TYR A 157 21.53 13.85 15.23
C TYR A 157 21.08 12.52 14.61
N GLY A 158 19.77 12.23 14.60
CA GLY A 158 19.21 11.07 13.90
C GLY A 158 19.35 11.13 12.36
N ALA A 159 19.60 12.33 11.81
CA ALA A 159 19.70 12.58 10.37
C ALA A 159 20.89 11.86 9.68
N PHE A 160 21.83 11.29 10.44
CA PHE A 160 23.08 10.70 9.93
C PHE A 160 23.15 9.17 10.14
N ARG A 161 22.03 8.50 10.46
CA ARG A 161 22.02 7.05 10.67
C ARG A 161 21.38 6.30 9.52
N THR A 162 22.13 5.39 8.93
CA THR A 162 21.61 4.36 8.03
C THR A 162 21.05 3.18 8.83
N PRO A 163 19.79 2.76 8.61
CA PRO A 163 19.25 1.56 9.24
C PRO A 163 20.12 0.32 8.97
N PRO A 164 20.38 -0.56 9.96
CA PRO A 164 21.31 -1.68 9.80
C PRO A 164 20.98 -2.61 8.63
N HIS A 165 19.70 -2.89 8.39
CA HIS A 165 19.26 -3.74 7.28
C HIS A 165 19.51 -3.11 5.91
N LEU A 166 19.46 -1.78 5.80
CA LEU A 166 19.83 -1.06 4.57
C LEU A 166 21.33 -0.99 4.38
N ALA A 167 22.10 -0.78 5.45
CA ALA A 167 23.56 -0.83 5.37
C ALA A 167 24.03 -2.22 4.90
N ALA A 168 23.41 -3.29 5.42
CA ALA A 168 23.63 -4.64 4.94
C ALA A 168 23.22 -4.82 3.47
N LEU A 169 22.09 -4.24 3.04
CA LEU A 169 21.63 -4.29 1.65
C LEU A 169 22.66 -3.67 0.71
N MET A 170 23.14 -2.47 1.04
CA MET A 170 24.12 -1.73 0.25
C MET A 170 25.43 -2.50 0.13
N ALA A 171 25.96 -3.03 1.25
CA ALA A 171 27.15 -3.86 1.23
C ALA A 171 26.94 -5.14 0.40
N ALA A 172 25.80 -5.82 0.56
CA ALA A 172 25.50 -7.06 -0.16
C ALA A 172 25.30 -6.88 -1.66
N MET A 173 24.88 -5.70 -2.12
CA MET A 173 24.73 -5.39 -3.55
C MET A 173 26.01 -4.81 -4.17
N ALA A 174 26.81 -4.06 -3.40
CA ALA A 174 28.11 -3.56 -3.84
C ALA A 174 29.20 -4.65 -3.89
N GLU A 175 29.01 -5.70 -3.08
CA GLU A 175 29.87 -6.89 -2.98
C GLU A 175 31.36 -6.52 -2.79
N PRO A 176 31.74 -5.83 -1.70
CA PRO A 176 33.14 -5.49 -1.44
C PRO A 176 33.98 -6.75 -1.23
N GLY A 177 35.12 -6.80 -1.92
CA GLY A 177 36.09 -7.87 -1.84
C GLY A 177 37.11 -7.73 -0.70
N ALA A 178 37.80 -8.83 -0.45
CA ALA A 178 38.88 -8.97 0.53
C ALA A 178 40.03 -7.95 0.39
N ASP A 179 40.45 -7.71 -0.86
CA ASP A 179 41.62 -6.90 -1.20
C ASP A 179 41.22 -5.52 -1.73
N GLU A 180 39.93 -5.17 -1.65
CA GLU A 180 39.39 -3.92 -2.15
C GLU A 180 39.40 -2.84 -1.06
N GLU A 181 39.82 -1.64 -1.43
CA GLU A 181 39.73 -0.44 -0.58
C GLU A 181 38.28 0.05 -0.52
N VAL A 182 37.69 0.07 0.67
CA VAL A 182 36.30 0.46 0.92
C VAL A 182 36.27 1.80 1.65
N CYS A 183 35.49 2.77 1.16
CA CYS A 183 35.35 4.08 1.78
C CYS A 183 33.89 4.45 2.06
N ASP A 184 33.64 5.09 3.20
CA ASP A 184 32.46 5.91 3.44
C ASP A 184 32.88 7.36 3.71
N PRO A 185 32.68 8.29 2.76
CA PRO A 185 33.10 9.68 2.91
C PRO A 185 32.17 10.52 3.80
N THR A 186 31.13 9.90 4.36
CA THR A 186 30.16 10.54 5.26
C THR A 186 29.80 9.56 6.38
N CYS A 187 30.82 9.02 7.04
CA CYS A 187 30.68 7.74 7.75
C CYS A 187 29.80 7.81 9.00
N GLY A 188 29.59 8.99 9.59
CA GLY A 188 28.80 9.16 10.79
C GLY A 188 29.26 8.19 11.88
N MET A 189 28.31 7.44 12.44
CA MET A 189 28.57 6.40 13.47
C MET A 189 29.04 5.05 12.88
N GLY A 190 29.59 5.00 11.67
CA GLY A 190 30.27 3.83 11.10
C GLY A 190 29.37 2.68 10.65
N GLY A 191 28.07 2.92 10.40
CA GLY A 191 27.12 1.84 10.10
C GLY A 191 27.37 1.13 8.77
N LEU A 192 27.70 1.87 7.72
CA LEU A 192 28.04 1.30 6.41
C LEU A 192 29.40 0.60 6.43
N LEU A 193 30.39 1.19 7.12
CA LEU A 193 31.71 0.58 7.31
C LEU A 193 31.61 -0.76 8.04
N ALA A 194 30.85 -0.81 9.14
CA ALA A 194 30.59 -2.04 9.89
C ALA A 194 29.90 -3.11 9.01
N ALA A 195 28.91 -2.71 8.20
CA ALA A 195 28.23 -3.62 7.29
C ALA A 195 29.16 -4.17 6.20
N ALA A 196 30.04 -3.34 5.65
CA ALA A 196 31.04 -3.77 4.67
C ALA A 196 32.06 -4.76 5.28
N ALA A 197 32.60 -4.43 6.45
CA ALA A 197 33.52 -5.30 7.18
C ALA A 197 32.91 -6.69 7.45
N HIS A 198 31.66 -6.69 7.93
CA HIS A 198 30.92 -7.91 8.21
C HIS A 198 30.60 -8.73 6.95
N PHE A 199 30.30 -8.08 5.83
CA PHE A 199 30.09 -8.75 4.55
C PHE A 199 31.37 -9.46 4.07
N VAL A 200 32.51 -8.77 4.11
CA VAL A 200 33.82 -9.32 3.72
C VAL A 200 34.20 -10.50 4.63
N HIS A 201 34.00 -10.37 5.94
CA HIS A 201 34.33 -11.43 6.91
C HIS A 201 33.44 -12.67 6.72
N ARG A 202 32.13 -12.52 6.52
CA ARG A 202 31.20 -13.65 6.34
C ARG A 202 31.47 -14.45 5.07
N SER A 203 31.86 -13.76 3.99
CA SER A 203 32.11 -14.38 2.68
C SER A 203 33.36 -15.28 2.65
N ARG A 204 34.18 -15.27 3.71
CA ARG A 204 35.48 -15.99 3.79
C ARG A 204 35.48 -17.32 4.55
N ARG A 205 34.34 -17.79 5.09
CA ARG A 205 34.30 -19.04 5.89
C ARG A 205 34.85 -20.30 5.16
N GLU A 206 35.04 -20.23 3.84
CA GLU A 206 35.54 -21.36 3.02
C GLU A 206 37.03 -21.26 2.62
N THR A 207 37.71 -20.12 2.80
CA THR A 207 39.11 -19.90 2.34
C THR A 207 39.92 -19.10 3.37
N ALA A 208 40.34 -19.76 4.44
CA ALA A 208 41.09 -19.14 5.54
C ALA A 208 42.56 -18.89 5.17
N GLN A 209 42.95 -17.61 5.00
CA GLN A 209 44.37 -17.21 4.98
C GLN A 209 44.68 -15.74 5.32
N GLN A 210 43.69 -14.83 5.38
CA GLN A 210 43.91 -13.42 5.78
C GLN A 210 43.17 -13.10 7.09
N SER A 211 43.82 -12.36 8.00
CA SER A 211 43.28 -12.02 9.32
C SER A 211 42.21 -10.91 9.27
N ALA A 212 41.37 -10.80 10.30
CA ALA A 212 40.40 -9.70 10.43
C ALA A 212 41.08 -8.31 10.39
N ALA A 213 42.31 -8.21 10.91
CA ALA A 213 43.13 -6.99 10.88
C ALA A 213 43.50 -6.54 9.45
N GLU A 214 43.73 -7.49 8.53
CA GLU A 214 44.02 -7.16 7.11
C GLU A 214 42.78 -6.62 6.39
N VAL A 215 41.58 -7.08 6.74
CA VAL A 215 40.32 -6.55 6.21
C VAL A 215 40.09 -5.13 6.73
N SER A 216 40.27 -4.92 8.03
CA SER A 216 40.08 -3.61 8.66
C SER A 216 41.01 -2.53 8.13
N GLY A 217 42.27 -2.87 7.81
CA GLY A 217 43.24 -1.91 7.26
C GLY A 217 42.89 -1.35 5.87
N ARG A 218 41.84 -1.88 5.23
CA ARG A 218 41.33 -1.43 3.91
C ARG A 218 39.99 -0.67 4.01
N ILE A 219 39.56 -0.37 5.24
CA ILE A 219 38.32 0.35 5.52
C ILE A 219 38.67 1.80 5.87
N HIS A 220 38.05 2.74 5.16
CA HIS A 220 38.32 4.17 5.29
C HIS A 220 37.02 4.93 5.57
N GLY A 221 37.06 5.87 6.51
CA GLY A 221 35.90 6.66 6.87
C GLY A 221 36.26 8.13 7.06
N PHE A 222 35.44 9.01 6.50
CA PHE A 222 35.58 10.45 6.67
C PHE A 222 34.31 11.06 7.25
N ASP A 223 34.49 12.00 8.17
CA ASP A 223 33.43 12.82 8.72
C ASP A 223 34.02 14.15 9.20
N PHE A 224 33.22 15.22 9.17
CA PHE A 224 33.63 16.53 9.68
C PHE A 224 33.28 16.68 11.17
N ASP A 225 32.63 15.70 11.81
CA ASP A 225 32.40 15.65 13.24
C ASP A 225 33.30 14.59 13.90
N THR A 226 34.26 15.04 14.71
CA THR A 226 35.18 14.15 15.45
C THR A 226 34.46 13.27 16.46
N THR A 227 33.27 13.65 16.92
CA THR A 227 32.42 12.84 17.79
C THR A 227 31.89 11.63 17.04
N MET A 228 31.42 11.83 15.81
CA MET A 228 30.95 10.74 14.95
C MET A 228 32.07 9.74 14.66
N LEU A 229 33.27 10.23 14.36
CA LEU A 229 34.45 9.39 14.16
C LEU A 229 34.80 8.59 15.40
N ARG A 230 34.71 9.17 16.61
CA ARG A 230 34.94 8.44 17.87
C ARG A 230 33.94 7.30 18.03
N LEU A 231 32.65 7.58 17.83
CA LEU A 231 31.61 6.56 17.93
C LEU A 231 31.78 5.46 16.88
N SER A 232 32.13 5.83 15.64
CA SER A 232 32.44 4.90 14.54
C SER A 232 33.63 4.01 14.88
N SER A 233 34.73 4.61 15.37
CA SER A 233 35.93 3.87 15.75
C SER A 233 35.66 2.87 16.88
N MET A 234 34.92 3.28 17.91
CA MET A 234 34.54 2.40 19.01
C MET A 234 33.62 1.26 18.53
N ARG A 235 32.65 1.58 17.67
CA ARG A 235 31.76 0.57 17.07
C ARG A 235 32.54 -0.52 16.33
N LEU A 236 33.47 -0.11 15.47
CA LEU A 236 34.29 -1.03 14.67
C LEU A 236 35.20 -1.88 15.58
N ALA A 237 35.83 -1.26 16.58
CA ALA A 237 36.68 -1.97 17.55
C ALA A 237 35.91 -3.06 18.31
N LEU A 238 34.74 -2.74 18.87
CA LEU A 238 33.90 -3.71 19.60
C LEU A 238 33.32 -4.83 18.72
N GLN A 239 33.41 -4.69 17.39
CA GLN A 239 33.03 -5.72 16.43
C GLN A 239 34.25 -6.50 15.90
N GLY A 240 35.45 -6.23 16.40
CA GLY A 240 36.70 -6.88 16.01
C GLY A 240 37.32 -6.33 14.72
N TYR A 241 36.87 -5.16 14.27
CA TYR A 241 37.39 -4.49 13.06
C TYR A 241 38.36 -3.35 13.39
N GLU A 242 39.36 -3.65 14.21
CA GLU A 242 40.42 -2.70 14.57
C GLU A 242 41.35 -2.42 13.38
N GLY A 243 41.78 -1.17 13.22
CA GLY A 243 42.70 -0.76 12.15
C GLY A 243 42.07 0.01 10.98
N ALA A 244 40.77 0.29 11.03
CA ALA A 244 40.12 1.19 10.06
C ALA A 244 40.71 2.62 10.11
N ASP A 245 40.88 3.22 8.94
CA ASP A 245 41.44 4.57 8.75
C ASP A 245 40.32 5.60 8.81
N LEU A 246 40.10 6.17 10.00
CA LEU A 246 39.06 7.15 10.27
C LEU A 246 39.66 8.54 10.45
N ARG A 247 39.28 9.51 9.61
CA ARG A 247 39.88 10.86 9.60
C ARG A 247 38.84 11.96 9.58
N TYR A 248 39.16 13.03 10.30
CA TYR A 248 38.43 14.29 10.18
C TYR A 248 38.70 14.91 8.81
N ARG A 249 37.64 15.17 8.04
CA ARG A 249 37.72 15.90 6.76
C ARG A 249 36.40 16.59 6.43
N ASP A 250 36.47 17.83 5.95
CA ASP A 250 35.37 18.45 5.20
C ASP A 250 35.56 18.18 3.70
N ASN A 251 34.95 17.09 3.22
CA ASN A 251 35.13 16.63 1.83
C ASN A 251 34.63 17.62 0.77
N LEU A 252 33.72 18.54 1.12
CA LEU A 252 33.24 19.53 0.16
C LEU A 252 34.17 20.74 0.07
N ALA A 253 34.80 21.14 1.18
CA ALA A 253 35.69 22.29 1.24
C ALA A 253 37.14 21.95 0.87
N GLU A 254 37.67 20.83 1.38
CA GLU A 254 39.07 20.42 1.20
C GLU A 254 39.33 19.74 -0.15
N GLY A 255 38.27 19.26 -0.81
CA GLY A 255 38.37 18.45 -2.03
C GLY A 255 38.92 17.04 -1.77
N THR A 256 39.19 16.31 -2.85
CA THR A 256 39.63 14.90 -2.74
C THR A 256 41.11 14.77 -2.43
N GLY A 257 41.94 15.67 -2.96
CA GLY A 257 43.38 15.70 -2.68
C GLY A 257 44.07 14.36 -2.98
N THR A 258 44.79 13.82 -1.98
CA THR A 258 45.49 12.52 -2.11
C THR A 258 44.56 11.31 -2.10
N GLU A 259 43.28 11.47 -1.78
CA GLU A 259 42.29 10.39 -1.79
C GLU A 259 41.58 10.22 -3.13
N ARG A 260 41.91 11.07 -4.11
CA ARG A 260 41.37 10.99 -5.47
C ARG A 260 41.69 9.63 -6.10
N GLU A 261 40.68 9.00 -6.68
CA GLU A 261 40.76 7.72 -7.37
C GLU A 261 41.34 6.55 -6.56
N ARG A 262 41.25 6.60 -5.24
CA ARG A 262 41.85 5.60 -4.35
C ARG A 262 40.95 4.38 -4.14
N TYR A 263 39.63 4.56 -4.15
CA TYR A 263 38.71 3.56 -3.58
C TYR A 263 38.07 2.64 -4.60
N SER A 264 38.01 1.36 -4.25
CA SER A 264 37.41 0.31 -5.07
C SER A 264 35.90 0.26 -4.89
N VAL A 265 35.45 0.47 -3.65
CA VAL A 265 34.03 0.51 -3.29
C VAL A 265 33.76 1.72 -2.42
N VAL A 266 32.73 2.49 -2.76
CA VAL A 266 32.23 3.58 -1.91
C VAL A 266 30.79 3.28 -1.47
N LEU A 267 30.56 3.24 -0.16
CA LEU A 267 29.22 3.15 0.43
C LEU A 267 28.94 4.47 1.14
N ALA A 268 27.88 5.18 0.76
CA ALA A 268 27.63 6.50 1.32
C ALA A 268 26.15 6.75 1.63
N HIS A 269 25.91 7.47 2.71
CA HIS A 269 24.63 8.08 3.03
C HIS A 269 24.83 9.58 3.30
N PRO A 270 25.03 10.39 2.25
CA PRO A 270 25.25 11.81 2.42
C PRO A 270 24.04 12.52 3.02
N PRO A 271 24.22 13.70 3.63
CA PRO A 271 23.12 14.53 4.12
C PRO A 271 22.12 14.86 2.98
N PHE A 272 20.82 14.72 3.25
CA PHE A 272 19.78 14.84 2.21
C PHE A 272 19.57 16.25 1.66
N ALA A 273 19.87 17.30 2.43
CA ALA A 273 19.65 18.67 2.02
C ALA A 273 20.63 19.61 2.71
N GLY A 274 21.05 20.63 1.98
CA GLY A 274 21.95 21.67 2.46
C GLY A 274 22.35 22.56 1.29
N SER A 275 22.81 23.76 1.60
CA SER A 275 23.38 24.67 0.62
C SER A 275 24.69 25.22 1.14
N VAL A 276 25.69 25.24 0.29
CA VAL A 276 27.02 25.82 0.56
C VAL A 276 27.32 26.88 -0.50
N ASP A 277 28.07 27.91 -0.12
CA ASP A 277 28.51 28.93 -1.06
C ASP A 277 29.59 28.40 -2.00
N TYR A 278 29.65 28.93 -3.22
CA TYR A 278 30.55 28.42 -4.25
C TYR A 278 32.02 28.54 -3.82
N GLU A 279 32.35 29.62 -3.11
CA GLU A 279 33.68 29.93 -2.59
C GLU A 279 34.14 28.95 -1.51
N ALA A 280 33.21 28.22 -0.88
CA ALA A 280 33.48 27.22 0.14
C ALA A 280 33.55 25.79 -0.44
N VAL A 281 33.36 25.62 -1.76
CA VAL A 281 33.38 24.31 -2.41
C VAL A 281 34.66 24.13 -3.21
N ALA A 282 35.26 22.95 -3.12
CA ALA A 282 36.45 22.58 -3.88
C ALA A 282 36.25 22.79 -5.39
N PRO A 283 37.18 23.47 -6.09
CA PRO A 283 37.01 23.82 -7.51
C PRO A 283 36.77 22.62 -8.44
N GLU A 284 37.38 21.47 -8.15
CA GLU A 284 37.17 20.23 -8.91
C GLU A 284 35.71 19.75 -8.92
N LEU A 285 34.99 19.89 -7.81
CA LEU A 285 33.58 19.47 -7.72
C LEU A 285 32.69 20.40 -8.54
N LEU A 286 32.96 21.71 -8.49
CA LEU A 286 32.24 22.71 -9.27
C LEU A 286 32.50 22.62 -10.77
N ALA A 287 33.67 22.09 -11.16
CA ALA A 287 34.00 21.82 -12.55
C ALA A 287 33.17 20.64 -13.12
N MET A 288 32.84 19.66 -12.29
CA MET A 288 31.97 18.53 -12.68
C MET A 288 30.50 18.94 -12.75
N VAL A 289 29.97 19.53 -11.66
CA VAL A 289 28.59 20.02 -11.60
C VAL A 289 28.56 21.33 -10.82
N ARG A 290 28.27 22.44 -11.51
CA ARG A 290 28.19 23.76 -10.88
C ARG A 290 26.88 23.92 -10.10
N THR A 291 26.95 23.73 -8.78
CA THR A 291 25.78 23.84 -7.89
C THR A 291 26.19 24.22 -6.46
N LYS A 292 25.25 24.81 -5.71
CA LYS A 292 25.37 25.06 -4.25
C LYS A 292 24.78 23.93 -3.41
N LYS A 293 24.05 23.01 -4.05
CA LYS A 293 23.28 21.95 -3.40
C LYS A 293 24.18 20.81 -2.94
N THR A 294 24.23 20.55 -1.64
CA THR A 294 25.17 19.59 -1.05
C THR A 294 24.90 18.16 -1.54
N GLU A 295 23.65 17.79 -1.82
CA GLU A 295 23.29 16.44 -2.28
C GLU A 295 23.94 16.08 -3.63
N LEU A 296 24.13 17.06 -4.51
CA LEU A 296 24.81 16.86 -5.81
C LEU A 296 26.33 16.88 -5.64
N LEU A 297 26.84 17.78 -4.80
CA LEU A 297 28.28 17.90 -4.56
C LEU A 297 28.88 16.65 -3.91
N HIS A 298 28.14 15.99 -3.01
CA HIS A 298 28.60 14.72 -2.43
C HIS A 298 28.70 13.60 -3.48
N LEU A 299 27.79 13.53 -4.46
CA LEU A 299 27.91 12.57 -5.56
C LEU A 299 29.09 12.87 -6.47
N ALA A 300 29.34 14.15 -6.78
CA ALA A 300 30.53 14.54 -7.53
C ALA A 300 31.82 14.15 -6.79
N MET A 301 31.85 14.35 -5.47
CA MET A 301 32.96 13.96 -4.61
C MET A 301 33.15 12.43 -4.56
N ILE A 302 32.08 11.65 -4.45
CA ILE A 302 32.14 10.18 -4.53
C ILE A 302 32.74 9.72 -5.87
N LEU A 303 32.37 10.35 -6.98
CA LEU A 303 32.95 10.05 -8.30
C LEU A 303 34.45 10.36 -8.37
N GLU A 304 34.91 11.43 -7.73
CA GLU A 304 36.35 11.75 -7.66
C GLU A 304 37.12 10.78 -6.74
N LEU A 305 36.50 10.25 -5.69
CA LEU A 305 37.10 9.29 -4.76
C LEU A 305 37.24 7.87 -5.35
N LEU A 306 36.32 7.47 -6.22
CA LEU A 306 36.34 6.16 -6.86
C LEU A 306 37.50 6.02 -7.84
N LYS A 307 38.21 4.89 -7.78
CA LYS A 307 39.13 4.47 -8.85
C LYS A 307 38.35 4.18 -10.15
N PRO A 308 38.98 4.21 -11.33
CA PRO A 308 38.35 3.72 -12.55
C PRO A 308 37.84 2.27 -12.36
N LYS A 309 36.58 2.02 -12.75
CA LYS A 309 35.83 0.77 -12.50
C LYS A 309 35.50 0.49 -11.02
N GLY A 310 35.71 1.45 -10.13
CA GLY A 310 35.22 1.40 -8.76
C GLY A 310 33.70 1.47 -8.70
N ARG A 311 33.09 0.82 -7.70
CA ARG A 311 31.64 0.67 -7.55
C ARG A 311 31.15 1.52 -6.40
N ALA A 312 29.97 2.12 -6.52
CA ALA A 312 29.35 2.84 -5.42
C ALA A 312 27.89 2.44 -5.18
N ALA A 313 27.49 2.50 -3.91
CA ALA A 313 26.11 2.46 -3.45
C ALA A 313 25.85 3.72 -2.62
N VAL A 314 24.94 4.58 -3.09
CA VAL A 314 24.72 5.90 -2.50
C VAL A 314 23.24 6.13 -2.23
N ILE A 315 22.88 6.44 -0.98
CA ILE A 315 21.52 6.87 -0.65
C ILE A 315 21.34 8.34 -1.06
N VAL A 316 20.28 8.65 -1.79
CA VAL A 316 19.96 9.98 -2.29
C VAL A 316 18.50 10.37 -1.99
N PRO A 317 18.17 11.66 -1.85
CA PRO A 317 16.78 12.10 -1.79
C PRO A 317 16.08 11.86 -3.14
N ALA A 318 14.80 11.47 -3.12
CA ALA A 318 14.06 11.14 -4.35
C ALA A 318 14.00 12.31 -5.35
N GLY A 319 14.02 13.57 -4.86
CA GLY A 319 14.07 14.76 -5.71
C GLY A 319 15.26 14.79 -6.67
N LEU A 320 16.37 14.12 -6.32
CA LEU A 320 17.52 13.99 -7.20
C LEU A 320 17.17 13.27 -8.51
N LEU A 321 16.25 12.30 -8.47
CA LEU A 321 15.89 11.44 -9.58
C LEU A 321 15.12 12.15 -10.69
N PHE A 322 14.37 13.21 -10.37
CA PHE A 322 13.43 13.83 -11.31
C PHE A 322 13.47 15.36 -11.36
N SER A 323 14.33 16.02 -10.57
CA SER A 323 14.45 17.48 -10.62
C SER A 323 14.88 17.96 -12.03
N SER A 324 14.22 19.02 -12.50
CA SER A 324 14.41 19.62 -13.83
C SER A 324 15.49 20.70 -13.91
N THR A 325 16.21 20.98 -12.81
CA THR A 325 17.32 21.94 -12.87
C THR A 325 18.48 21.36 -13.68
N SER A 326 19.21 22.20 -14.42
CA SER A 326 20.34 21.78 -15.27
C SER A 326 21.39 20.95 -14.52
N ALA A 327 21.77 21.35 -13.30
CA ALA A 327 22.76 20.61 -12.49
C ALA A 327 22.32 19.18 -12.15
N HIS A 328 21.02 18.96 -11.91
CA HIS A 328 20.48 17.63 -11.65
C HIS A 328 20.46 16.75 -12.90
N ILE A 329 20.01 17.32 -14.02
CA ILE A 329 20.00 16.61 -15.31
C ILE A 329 21.42 16.22 -15.69
N GLU A 330 22.38 17.14 -15.56
CA GLU A 330 23.78 16.89 -15.90
C GLU A 330 24.40 15.79 -15.02
N LEU A 331 24.16 15.80 -13.70
CA LEU A 331 24.67 14.73 -12.85
C LEU A 331 24.06 13.36 -13.20
N ARG A 332 22.75 13.29 -13.47
CA ARG A 332 22.10 12.03 -13.89
C ARG A 332 22.61 11.57 -15.26
N ARG A 333 22.86 12.50 -16.18
CA ARG A 333 23.50 12.23 -17.46
C ARG A 333 24.89 11.61 -17.28
N LEU A 334 25.74 12.19 -16.43
CA LEU A 334 27.06 11.64 -16.12
C LEU A 334 26.97 10.22 -15.54
N LEU A 335 26.05 9.99 -14.60
CA LEU A 335 25.84 8.65 -14.01
C LEU A 335 25.41 7.62 -15.07
N VAL A 336 24.51 7.98 -15.98
CA VAL A 336 23.97 7.05 -17.00
C VAL A 336 24.95 6.83 -18.14
N ASP A 337 25.55 7.90 -18.67
CA ASP A 337 26.34 7.84 -19.92
C ASP A 337 27.82 7.56 -19.68
N VAL A 338 28.37 7.97 -18.53
CA VAL A 338 29.82 7.90 -18.25
C VAL A 338 30.14 6.85 -17.19
N HIS A 339 29.36 6.79 -16.11
CA HIS A 339 29.69 5.99 -14.91
C HIS A 339 28.77 4.78 -14.70
N GLY A 340 28.23 4.20 -15.79
CA GLY A 340 27.55 2.91 -15.77
C GLY A 340 26.57 2.71 -14.62
N LEU A 341 25.55 3.58 -14.51
CA LEU A 341 24.44 3.39 -13.56
C LEU A 341 23.80 2.00 -13.77
N GLU A 342 23.89 1.13 -12.77
CA GLU A 342 23.37 -0.24 -12.83
C GLU A 342 21.94 -0.33 -12.29
N ALA A 343 21.64 0.41 -11.22
CA ALA A 343 20.32 0.38 -10.61
C ALA A 343 19.91 1.61 -9.80
N VAL A 344 18.59 1.74 -9.67
CA VAL A 344 17.90 2.67 -8.79
C VAL A 344 16.90 1.87 -7.95
N VAL A 345 17.16 1.79 -6.65
CA VAL A 345 16.24 1.17 -5.68
C VAL A 345 15.47 2.27 -4.96
N GLN A 346 14.19 2.43 -5.25
CA GLN A 346 13.33 3.38 -4.55
C GLN A 346 12.99 2.84 -3.17
N LEU A 347 13.16 3.67 -2.14
CA LEU A 347 12.85 3.32 -0.76
C LEU A 347 11.46 3.86 -0.35
N PRO A 348 10.75 3.17 0.55
CA PRO A 348 9.44 3.61 1.00
C PRO A 348 9.53 4.89 1.84
N GLY A 349 8.49 5.73 1.76
CA GLY A 349 8.39 6.90 2.62
C GLY A 349 8.32 6.48 4.09
N GLY A 350 9.19 7.03 4.94
CA GLY A 350 9.27 6.66 6.36
C GLY A 350 10.38 5.67 6.72
N THR A 351 11.18 5.20 5.76
CA THR A 351 12.36 4.36 6.01
C THR A 351 13.43 5.01 6.88
N PHE A 352 13.44 6.32 6.96
CA PHE A 352 14.32 7.08 7.85
C PHE A 352 13.53 7.79 8.95
N LYS A 353 12.30 7.38 9.29
CA LYS A 353 11.61 7.92 10.46
C LYS A 353 12.21 7.38 11.76
N PRO A 354 12.11 8.14 12.87
CA PRO A 354 11.50 9.48 13.00
C PRO A 354 12.33 10.65 12.43
N TYR A 355 13.53 10.39 11.90
CA TYR A 355 14.51 11.42 11.53
C TYR A 355 14.11 12.19 10.26
N ALA A 356 13.70 11.48 9.22
CA ALA A 356 13.33 12.02 7.93
C ALA A 356 12.14 11.25 7.33
N GLY A 357 11.08 11.99 7.01
CA GLY A 357 9.91 11.45 6.31
C GLY A 357 10.01 11.52 4.78
N VAL A 358 11.10 12.08 4.24
CA VAL A 358 11.28 12.25 2.80
C VAL A 358 11.48 10.90 2.11
N SER A 359 10.99 10.81 0.87
CA SER A 359 11.26 9.66 0.01
C SER A 359 12.71 9.70 -0.49
N THR A 360 13.34 8.53 -0.60
CA THR A 360 14.76 8.35 -0.90
C THR A 360 14.95 7.18 -1.86
N ALA A 361 16.14 7.07 -2.44
CA ALA A 361 16.53 5.95 -3.27
C ALA A 361 18.00 5.58 -3.05
N ILE A 362 18.40 4.38 -3.47
CA ILE A 362 19.78 3.94 -3.50
C ILE A 362 20.22 3.83 -4.96
N LEU A 363 21.29 4.54 -5.32
CA LEU A 363 21.93 4.47 -6.63
C LEU A 363 23.09 3.49 -6.58
N PHE A 364 23.18 2.61 -7.58
CA PHE A 364 24.31 1.69 -7.77
C PHE A 364 24.96 1.97 -9.11
N PHE A 365 26.23 2.36 -9.13
CA PHE A 365 26.95 2.74 -10.36
C PHE A 365 28.43 2.36 -10.31
N THR A 366 29.07 2.29 -11.48
CA THR A 366 30.49 1.92 -11.64
C THR A 366 31.24 2.98 -12.43
N LYS A 367 32.19 3.66 -11.80
CA LYS A 367 32.95 4.76 -12.43
C LYS A 367 33.61 4.31 -13.74
N ASP A 368 33.44 5.12 -14.78
CA ASP A 368 34.07 4.99 -16.11
C ASP A 368 33.79 3.64 -16.78
N ALA A 369 32.65 3.02 -16.45
CA ALA A 369 32.16 1.82 -17.12
C ALA A 369 31.48 2.14 -18.47
N GLY A 370 31.25 3.42 -18.78
CA GLY A 370 30.49 3.87 -19.95
C GLY A 370 28.98 3.69 -19.73
N GLN A 371 28.22 3.75 -20.83
CA GLN A 371 26.77 3.60 -20.79
C GLN A 371 26.37 2.12 -20.70
N ASN A 372 25.56 1.77 -19.70
CA ASN A 372 24.94 0.44 -19.62
C ASN A 372 23.77 0.33 -20.62
N ASP A 373 23.51 -0.89 -21.16
CA ASP A 373 22.33 -1.14 -22.02
C ASP A 373 21.02 -0.65 -21.37
N SER A 374 20.92 -0.90 -20.06
CA SER A 374 19.72 -0.63 -19.28
C SER A 374 20.04 -0.45 -17.80
N VAL A 375 19.26 0.40 -17.14
CA VAL A 375 19.27 0.59 -15.68
C VAL A 375 18.14 -0.24 -15.07
N TRP A 376 18.42 -0.97 -13.99
CA TRP A 376 17.42 -1.77 -13.28
C TRP A 376 16.75 -0.95 -12.17
N PHE A 377 15.42 -0.92 -12.18
CA PHE A 377 14.61 -0.23 -11.18
C PHE A 377 13.96 -1.26 -10.26
N TYR A 378 13.93 -0.97 -8.96
CA TYR A 378 13.21 -1.77 -7.97
C TYR A 378 12.44 -0.85 -7.01
N ASP A 379 11.17 -1.16 -6.81
CA ASP A 379 10.27 -0.47 -5.88
C ASP A 379 10.20 -1.24 -4.55
N LEU A 380 10.96 -0.77 -3.55
CA LEU A 380 10.95 -1.33 -2.20
C LEU A 380 9.76 -0.71 -1.45
N THR A 381 8.67 -1.47 -1.30
CA THR A 381 7.47 -0.97 -0.61
C THR A 381 7.49 -1.22 0.90
N ALA A 382 8.24 -2.23 1.36
CA ALA A 382 8.37 -2.58 2.76
C ALA A 382 9.75 -3.16 3.09
N ASP A 383 10.38 -2.66 4.16
CA ASP A 383 11.75 -3.02 4.57
C ASP A 383 11.81 -3.93 5.81
N GLY A 384 10.67 -4.48 6.25
CA GLY A 384 10.55 -5.31 7.46
C GLY A 384 10.06 -4.56 8.69
N PHE A 385 9.95 -3.23 8.65
CA PHE A 385 9.61 -2.38 9.80
C PHE A 385 8.44 -1.45 9.48
N SER A 386 7.71 -1.01 10.51
CA SER A 386 6.69 0.02 10.36
C SER A 386 7.33 1.29 9.79
N LEU A 387 6.58 2.04 8.98
CA LEU A 387 7.04 3.30 8.36
C LEU A 387 6.59 4.53 9.17
N ASP A 388 6.43 4.34 10.48
CA ASP A 388 6.10 5.36 11.46
C ASP A 388 7.30 5.68 12.35
N ASP A 389 7.14 6.60 13.30
CA ASP A 389 8.21 7.07 14.17
C ASP A 389 8.75 5.99 15.12
N ARG A 390 8.03 4.87 15.29
CA ARG A 390 8.45 3.79 16.19
C ARG A 390 9.38 2.80 15.50
N ARG A 391 9.25 2.61 14.18
CA ARG A 391 10.00 1.63 13.39
C ARG A 391 10.02 0.23 14.03
N GLU A 392 8.83 -0.25 14.38
CA GLU A 392 8.67 -1.58 15.00
C GLU A 392 8.79 -2.68 13.95
N PRO A 393 9.43 -3.82 14.27
CA PRO A 393 9.47 -4.96 13.36
C PRO A 393 8.07 -5.48 13.03
N LEU A 394 7.78 -5.70 11.75
CA LEU A 394 6.48 -6.19 11.28
C LEU A 394 6.39 -7.72 11.20
N LEU A 395 7.54 -8.39 11.34
CA LEU A 395 7.70 -9.83 11.28
C LEU A 395 8.55 -10.32 12.45
N ALA A 396 8.48 -11.62 12.74
CA ALA A 396 9.37 -12.27 13.69
C ALA A 396 10.84 -12.18 13.23
N GLN A 397 11.77 -12.23 14.18
CA GLN A 397 13.19 -11.96 13.92
C GLN A 397 13.82 -12.89 12.86
N ASP A 398 13.37 -14.15 12.80
CA ASP A 398 13.80 -15.18 11.83
C ASP A 398 13.30 -14.90 10.39
N LYS A 399 12.37 -13.95 10.23
CA LYS A 399 11.79 -13.51 8.95
C LYS A 399 12.27 -12.12 8.51
N LEU A 400 13.12 -11.47 9.29
CA LEU A 400 13.65 -10.13 9.00
C LEU A 400 15.00 -10.20 8.26
N GLY A 401 15.34 -9.08 7.62
CA GLY A 401 16.63 -8.91 6.94
C GLY A 401 16.65 -9.47 5.51
N LEU A 402 17.85 -9.52 4.94
CA LEU A 402 18.10 -9.87 3.53
C LEU A 402 18.00 -11.37 3.25
N ALA A 403 18.37 -12.18 4.23
CA ALA A 403 18.45 -13.63 4.14
C ALA A 403 17.82 -14.22 5.41
N PRO A 404 16.47 -14.18 5.51
CA PRO A 404 15.76 -14.72 6.65
C PRO A 404 15.99 -16.24 6.77
N ASP A 405 15.92 -16.75 8.00
CA ASP A 405 16.04 -18.18 8.29
C ASP A 405 14.76 -18.94 7.86
N SER A 406 13.64 -18.23 7.79
CA SER A 406 12.33 -18.72 7.37
C SER A 406 11.95 -18.22 5.97
N VAL A 407 11.27 -19.08 5.19
CA VAL A 407 10.73 -18.70 3.88
C VAL A 407 9.59 -17.68 4.06
N LEU A 408 9.65 -16.57 3.34
CA LEU A 408 8.58 -15.57 3.30
C LEU A 408 7.52 -15.97 2.29
N ASP A 409 6.27 -16.03 2.74
CA ASP A 409 5.11 -16.19 1.84
C ASP A 409 4.70 -14.84 1.21
N ALA A 410 3.60 -14.85 0.44
CA ALA A 410 3.12 -13.63 -0.21
C ALA A 410 2.67 -12.55 0.78
N VAL A 411 2.20 -12.92 1.97
CA VAL A 411 1.78 -11.96 3.01
C VAL A 411 3.00 -11.37 3.69
N ASP A 412 3.98 -12.20 4.04
CA ASP A 412 5.25 -11.76 4.61
C ASP A 412 5.99 -10.82 3.64
N HIS A 413 5.96 -11.09 2.33
CA HIS A 413 6.54 -10.21 1.31
C HIS A 413 5.94 -8.81 1.35
N THR A 414 4.65 -8.64 1.64
CA THR A 414 4.05 -7.29 1.77
C THR A 414 4.65 -6.48 2.93
N ARG A 415 5.37 -7.13 3.85
CA ARG A 415 6.00 -6.51 5.03
C ARG A 415 7.53 -6.48 4.95
N ASN A 416 8.17 -7.36 4.17
CA ASN A 416 9.62 -7.38 3.97
C ASN A 416 9.97 -7.80 2.53
N ASN A 417 10.35 -6.83 1.70
CA ASN A 417 10.75 -7.05 0.30
C ASN A 417 12.26 -7.33 0.13
N LEU A 418 13.08 -7.17 1.17
CA LEU A 418 14.55 -7.23 1.04
C LEU A 418 15.06 -8.57 0.45
N PRO A 419 14.50 -9.74 0.83
CA PRO A 419 14.94 -11.01 0.23
C PRO A 419 14.58 -11.14 -1.26
N ASP A 420 13.42 -10.62 -1.67
CA ASP A 420 13.02 -10.60 -3.07
C ASP A 420 13.89 -9.66 -3.89
N LEU A 421 14.20 -8.47 -3.35
CA LEU A 421 15.13 -7.53 -3.97
C LEU A 421 16.48 -8.20 -4.24
N MET A 422 17.08 -8.84 -3.23
CA MET A 422 18.37 -9.53 -3.40
C MET A 422 18.31 -10.66 -4.43
N ARG A 423 17.21 -11.42 -4.45
CA ARG A 423 16.99 -12.46 -5.46
C ARG A 423 16.92 -11.87 -6.86
N ARG A 424 16.15 -10.80 -7.06
CA ARG A 424 15.96 -10.18 -8.39
C ARG A 424 17.18 -9.38 -8.84
N TRP A 425 17.93 -8.79 -7.92
CA TRP A 425 19.22 -8.16 -8.20
C TRP A 425 20.18 -9.11 -8.94
N ARG A 426 20.21 -10.39 -8.54
CA ARG A 426 21.01 -11.43 -9.21
C ARG A 426 20.48 -11.79 -10.60
N LEU A 427 19.20 -11.53 -10.87
CA LEU A 427 18.52 -11.79 -12.14
C LEU A 427 18.41 -10.55 -13.04
N ARG A 428 18.95 -9.40 -12.62
CA ARG A 428 18.85 -8.11 -13.33
C ARG A 428 19.35 -8.14 -14.79
N ARG A 429 20.30 -9.02 -15.07
CA ARG A 429 20.90 -9.20 -16.41
C ARG A 429 20.21 -10.31 -17.24
N SER A 430 19.16 -10.95 -16.72
CA SER A 430 18.47 -12.08 -17.36
C SER A 430 16.95 -11.87 -17.40
N SER A 431 16.17 -12.53 -16.53
CA SER A 431 14.71 -12.53 -16.57
C SER A 431 14.11 -11.15 -16.29
N GLU A 432 14.79 -10.31 -15.50
CA GLU A 432 14.31 -8.96 -15.16
C GLU A 432 14.24 -8.03 -16.38
N ARG A 433 15.05 -8.26 -17.43
CA ARG A 433 15.00 -7.48 -18.68
C ARG A 433 13.69 -7.64 -19.45
N ARG A 434 12.89 -8.67 -19.14
CA ARG A 434 11.62 -8.99 -19.83
C ARG A 434 10.38 -8.52 -19.07
N ARG A 435 10.55 -7.94 -17.88
CA ARG A 435 9.45 -7.52 -17.02
C ARG A 435 8.78 -6.27 -17.55
N ALA A 436 7.47 -6.19 -17.42
CA ALA A 436 6.73 -5.00 -17.77
C ALA A 436 7.07 -3.85 -16.82
N ARG A 437 7.05 -2.61 -17.32
CA ARG A 437 7.36 -1.42 -16.51
C ARG A 437 6.33 -1.15 -15.41
N SER A 438 5.16 -1.79 -15.45
CA SER A 438 4.14 -1.78 -14.38
C SER A 438 4.48 -2.70 -13.20
N GLU A 439 5.46 -3.58 -13.32
CA GLU A 439 5.82 -4.51 -12.25
C GLU A 439 6.69 -3.86 -11.16
N GLN A 440 6.89 -4.57 -10.04
CA GLN A 440 7.69 -4.09 -8.91
C GLN A 440 9.16 -3.82 -9.27
N SER A 441 9.68 -4.52 -10.29
CA SER A 441 11.02 -4.31 -10.80
C SER A 441 11.06 -4.51 -12.31
N PHE A 442 11.88 -3.71 -12.99
CA PHE A 442 12.01 -3.74 -14.45
C PHE A 442 13.29 -3.01 -14.90
N CYS A 443 13.69 -3.21 -16.15
CA CYS A 443 14.82 -2.50 -16.76
C CYS A 443 14.32 -1.41 -17.72
N VAL A 444 15.02 -0.28 -17.75
CA VAL A 444 14.79 0.81 -18.71
C VAL A 444 16.07 1.05 -19.50
N THR A 445 15.97 1.19 -20.81
CA THR A 445 17.15 1.40 -21.67
C THR A 445 17.73 2.81 -21.45
N ALA A 446 19.04 2.96 -21.67
CA ALA A 446 19.65 4.29 -21.57
C ALA A 446 19.05 5.30 -22.57
N ALA A 447 18.62 4.83 -23.75
CA ALA A 447 17.94 5.66 -24.75
C ALA A 447 16.57 6.17 -24.25
N ASP A 448 15.78 5.32 -23.59
CA ASP A 448 14.52 5.74 -22.99
C ASP A 448 14.72 6.71 -21.83
N ILE A 449 15.79 6.53 -21.04
CA ILE A 449 16.15 7.46 -19.96
C ILE A 449 16.56 8.82 -20.55
N ALA A 450 17.38 8.84 -21.59
CA ALA A 450 17.80 10.06 -22.28
C ALA A 450 16.62 10.81 -22.93
N ALA A 451 15.65 10.08 -23.49
CA ALA A 451 14.42 10.65 -24.05
C ALA A 451 13.55 11.37 -23.01
N GLU A 452 13.75 11.06 -21.73
CA GLU A 452 13.00 11.60 -20.60
C GLU A 452 13.85 12.56 -19.73
N ASP A 453 14.76 13.32 -20.35
CA ASP A 453 15.66 14.27 -19.69
C ASP A 453 16.45 13.65 -18.51
N TYR A 454 16.87 12.40 -18.72
CA TYR A 454 17.56 11.57 -17.74
C TYR A 454 16.77 11.40 -16.43
N ASN A 455 15.45 11.41 -16.47
CA ASN A 455 14.61 11.14 -15.32
C ASN A 455 14.80 9.69 -14.84
N LEU A 456 15.18 9.53 -13.58
CA LEU A 456 15.43 8.24 -12.93
C LEU A 456 14.31 7.86 -11.94
N SER A 457 13.10 8.39 -12.12
CA SER A 457 11.93 7.99 -11.35
C SER A 457 11.24 6.79 -12.01
N LEU A 458 11.09 5.69 -11.29
CA LEU A 458 10.36 4.52 -11.77
C LEU A 458 8.89 4.83 -12.12
N GLU A 459 8.28 5.79 -11.41
CA GLU A 459 6.91 6.24 -11.68
C GLU A 459 6.78 6.89 -13.06
N ARG A 460 7.81 7.58 -13.54
CA ARG A 460 7.80 8.16 -14.90
C ARG A 460 7.68 7.06 -15.95
N PHE A 461 8.41 5.97 -15.79
CA PHE A 461 8.40 4.86 -16.76
C PHE A 461 7.18 3.97 -16.64
N ARG A 462 6.59 3.82 -15.44
CA ARG A 462 5.26 3.23 -15.23
C ARG A 462 4.19 4.01 -15.99
N GLN A 463 4.18 5.33 -15.84
CA GLN A 463 3.24 6.22 -16.53
C GLN A 463 3.35 6.08 -18.06
N ILE A 464 4.57 6.15 -18.60
CA ILE A 464 4.81 5.98 -20.04
C ILE A 464 4.28 4.62 -20.54
N HIS A 465 4.51 3.55 -19.78
CA HIS A 465 4.04 2.21 -20.13
C HIS A 465 2.51 2.11 -20.14
N GLU A 466 1.84 2.66 -19.12
CA GLU A 466 0.37 2.70 -19.06
C GLU A 466 -0.21 3.54 -20.21
N MET A 467 0.41 4.67 -20.54
CA MET A 467 0.01 5.49 -21.70
C MET A 467 0.14 4.72 -23.02
N GLN A 468 1.27 4.02 -23.23
CA GLN A 468 1.47 3.19 -24.43
C GLN A 468 0.47 2.06 -24.51
N ARG A 469 0.14 1.43 -23.38
CA ARG A 469 -0.86 0.36 -23.30
C ARG A 469 -2.27 0.90 -23.60
N ALA A 470 -2.64 2.03 -23.02
CA ALA A 470 -3.90 2.72 -23.32
C ALA A 470 -4.01 3.07 -24.82
N ALA A 471 -2.91 3.47 -25.46
CA ALA A 471 -2.89 3.70 -26.91
C ALA A 471 -3.04 2.41 -27.75
N GLN A 472 -2.62 1.25 -27.23
CA GLN A 472 -2.76 -0.04 -27.91
C GLN A 472 -4.15 -0.67 -27.74
N GLU A 473 -4.74 -0.54 -26.55
CA GLU A 473 -6.01 -1.19 -26.17
C GLU A 473 -7.22 -0.24 -26.25
N GLY A 474 -6.98 1.06 -26.45
CA GLY A 474 -7.99 2.11 -26.45
C GLY A 474 -8.56 2.46 -27.83
N ILE A 475 -9.45 3.44 -27.82
CA ILE A 475 -10.02 4.10 -29.00
C ILE A 475 -9.67 5.58 -28.93
N ARG A 476 -9.22 6.13 -30.05
CA ARG A 476 -8.84 7.54 -30.14
C ARG A 476 -10.11 8.39 -30.15
N LEU A 477 -10.15 9.42 -29.32
CA LEU A 477 -11.33 10.25 -29.14
C LEU A 477 -11.81 10.88 -30.46
N GLY A 478 -10.88 11.31 -31.33
CA GLY A 478 -11.20 11.85 -32.65
C GLY A 478 -11.84 10.85 -33.63
N ASP A 479 -11.77 9.54 -33.36
CA ASP A 479 -12.36 8.52 -34.23
C ASP A 479 -13.88 8.40 -34.05
N PHE A 480 -14.41 8.79 -32.89
CA PHE A 480 -15.84 8.68 -32.54
C PHE A 480 -16.46 9.97 -32.01
N ALA A 481 -15.71 11.08 -32.02
CA ALA A 481 -16.19 12.38 -31.60
C ALA A 481 -15.71 13.51 -32.52
N GLU A 482 -16.62 14.44 -32.80
CA GLU A 482 -16.32 15.72 -33.43
C GLU A 482 -15.93 16.75 -32.35
N ILE A 483 -14.72 17.31 -32.45
CA ILE A 483 -14.19 18.23 -31.44
C ILE A 483 -13.98 19.61 -32.05
N PHE A 484 -14.54 20.63 -31.41
CA PHE A 484 -14.44 22.01 -31.90
C PHE A 484 -14.38 23.02 -30.75
N PRO A 485 -13.70 24.17 -30.94
CA PRO A 485 -13.65 25.22 -29.94
C PRO A 485 -14.91 26.10 -29.99
N GLY A 486 -15.25 26.69 -28.85
CA GLY A 486 -16.19 27.80 -28.79
C GLY A 486 -15.64 29.06 -29.47
N SER A 487 -16.54 29.91 -29.98
CA SER A 487 -16.16 30.98 -30.92
C SER A 487 -16.69 32.37 -30.56
N VAL A 488 -17.60 32.48 -29.60
CA VAL A 488 -18.16 33.79 -29.19
C VAL A 488 -17.19 34.47 -28.22
N ARG A 489 -16.67 35.65 -28.58
CA ARG A 489 -15.66 36.34 -27.77
C ARG A 489 -16.34 37.11 -26.64
N LYS A 490 -15.61 37.35 -25.55
CA LYS A 490 -16.12 38.15 -24.42
C LYS A 490 -16.56 39.56 -24.84
N ALA A 491 -15.88 40.16 -25.82
CA ALA A 491 -16.21 41.49 -26.35
C ALA A 491 -17.50 41.51 -27.19
N ASP A 492 -18.04 40.34 -27.58
CA ASP A 492 -19.27 40.23 -28.35
C ASP A 492 -20.50 40.00 -27.42
N LEU A 493 -20.33 40.09 -26.10
CA LEU A 493 -21.40 39.94 -25.09
C LEU A 493 -21.98 41.29 -24.69
N ASP A 494 -23.28 41.30 -24.35
CA ASP A 494 -23.95 42.50 -23.81
C ASP A 494 -23.37 42.88 -22.44
N GLU A 495 -23.10 44.19 -22.24
CA GLU A 495 -22.55 44.71 -20.98
C GLU A 495 -23.60 44.74 -19.84
N GLU A 496 -24.89 44.86 -20.19
CA GLU A 496 -26.04 44.80 -19.27
C GLU A 496 -27.04 43.74 -19.77
N PRO A 497 -26.99 42.48 -19.27
CA PRO A 497 -27.95 41.46 -19.67
C PRO A 497 -29.36 41.85 -19.19
N ASP A 498 -30.27 42.11 -20.12
CA ASP A 498 -31.68 42.30 -19.80
C ASP A 498 -32.26 40.98 -19.30
N ALA A 499 -32.56 40.92 -18.00
CA ALA A 499 -33.15 39.75 -17.36
C ALA A 499 -34.56 39.40 -17.90
N THR A 500 -35.16 40.26 -18.72
CA THR A 500 -36.48 40.03 -19.34
C THR A 500 -36.41 39.44 -20.76
N ASP A 501 -35.23 39.43 -21.39
CA ASP A 501 -35.04 38.81 -22.71
C ASP A 501 -34.96 37.29 -22.56
N THR A 502 -35.90 36.52 -23.11
CA THR A 502 -35.91 35.05 -23.00
C THR A 502 -35.36 34.35 -24.24
N ASP A 503 -34.67 35.07 -25.14
CA ASP A 503 -34.11 34.48 -26.36
C ASP A 503 -32.93 33.53 -26.07
N GLY A 504 -33.28 32.26 -25.86
CA GLY A 504 -32.33 31.16 -25.63
C GLY A 504 -31.30 30.99 -26.76
N GLN A 505 -31.58 31.47 -27.98
CA GLN A 505 -30.66 31.35 -29.12
C GLN A 505 -29.50 32.35 -29.06
N ARG A 506 -29.64 33.43 -28.28
CA ARG A 506 -28.59 34.46 -28.05
C ARG A 506 -27.76 34.19 -26.81
N ARG A 507 -28.14 33.23 -25.96
CA ARG A 507 -27.43 32.89 -24.72
C ARG A 507 -26.07 32.25 -25.01
N VAL A 508 -25.06 32.65 -24.25
CA VAL A 508 -23.66 32.22 -24.44
C VAL A 508 -23.13 31.60 -23.16
N LEU A 509 -22.71 30.34 -23.21
CA LEU A 509 -21.96 29.73 -22.11
C LEU A 509 -20.49 30.14 -22.20
N THR A 510 -19.97 30.79 -21.17
CA THR A 510 -18.58 31.24 -21.10
C THR A 510 -17.74 30.32 -20.21
N PRO A 511 -16.40 30.21 -20.42
CA PRO A 511 -15.55 29.33 -19.61
C PRO A 511 -15.59 29.61 -18.11
N THR A 512 -15.76 30.88 -17.72
CA THR A 512 -15.86 31.31 -16.32
C THR A 512 -17.10 30.77 -15.60
N LEU A 513 -18.16 30.47 -16.35
CA LEU A 513 -19.41 29.92 -15.83
C LEU A 513 -19.41 28.38 -15.81
N LEU A 514 -18.36 27.75 -16.33
CA LEU A 514 -18.23 26.29 -16.28
C LEU A 514 -17.75 25.84 -14.89
N THR A 515 -18.69 25.65 -13.97
CA THR A 515 -18.47 25.15 -12.61
C THR A 515 -18.98 23.71 -12.46
N SER A 516 -18.78 23.07 -11.29
CA SER A 516 -19.25 21.70 -11.00
C SER A 516 -20.74 21.48 -11.25
N THR A 517 -21.52 22.56 -11.17
CA THR A 517 -22.91 22.64 -11.60
C THR A 517 -23.02 23.73 -12.66
N LEU A 518 -23.67 23.42 -13.79
CA LEU A 518 -23.99 24.43 -14.79
C LEU A 518 -25.03 25.41 -14.21
N PRO A 519 -24.91 26.73 -14.48
CA PRO A 519 -25.91 27.72 -14.05
C PRO A 519 -27.26 27.53 -14.78
N ASP A 520 -28.28 28.28 -14.40
CA ASP A 520 -29.51 28.34 -15.21
C ASP A 520 -29.19 29.00 -16.56
N VAL A 521 -29.83 28.53 -17.64
CA VAL A 521 -29.68 29.10 -18.99
C VAL A 521 -30.16 30.55 -19.03
N ALA A 522 -31.15 30.91 -18.19
CA ALA A 522 -31.63 32.29 -18.06
C ALA A 522 -30.54 33.24 -17.53
N ASP A 523 -29.59 32.72 -16.74
CA ASP A 523 -28.50 33.50 -16.14
C ASP A 523 -27.30 33.69 -17.08
N LEU A 524 -27.29 33.02 -18.24
CA LEU A 524 -26.19 33.13 -19.20
C LEU A 524 -26.18 34.50 -19.89
N PRO A 525 -25.01 35.12 -20.14
CA PRO A 525 -24.95 36.38 -20.86
C PRO A 525 -25.51 36.25 -22.28
N LEU A 526 -26.06 37.35 -22.79
CA LEU A 526 -26.52 37.47 -24.18
C LEU A 526 -25.39 37.94 -25.08
N ARG A 527 -25.45 37.49 -26.33
CA ARG A 527 -24.61 38.01 -27.39
C ARG A 527 -25.18 39.32 -27.93
N ALA A 528 -24.33 40.34 -28.04
CA ALA A 528 -24.72 41.70 -28.43
C ALA A 528 -25.15 41.82 -29.90
N ASP A 529 -24.58 40.99 -30.78
CA ASP A 529 -25.01 40.90 -32.19
C ASP A 529 -26.00 39.74 -32.41
N GLN A 530 -26.85 39.86 -33.43
CA GLN A 530 -27.76 38.77 -33.86
C GLN A 530 -27.07 37.79 -34.82
N ARG A 531 -25.73 37.74 -34.83
CA ARG A 531 -24.99 36.92 -35.79
C ARG A 531 -25.00 35.46 -35.36
N GLU A 532 -25.42 34.59 -36.26
CA GLU A 532 -25.46 33.16 -35.99
C GLU A 532 -24.04 32.57 -35.78
N PRO A 533 -23.81 31.82 -34.68
CA PRO A 533 -22.51 31.19 -34.44
C PRO A 533 -22.28 30.02 -35.39
N ARG A 534 -21.00 29.68 -35.63
CA ARG A 534 -20.64 28.54 -36.48
C ARG A 534 -21.12 27.19 -35.93
N ARG A 535 -21.28 27.08 -34.61
CA ARG A 535 -21.64 25.87 -33.89
C ARG A 535 -22.50 26.25 -32.69
N ARG A 536 -23.46 25.38 -32.34
CA ARG A 536 -24.30 25.46 -31.13
C ARG A 536 -24.12 24.20 -30.30
N LEU A 537 -24.33 24.34 -28.99
CA LEU A 537 -24.38 23.21 -28.07
C LEU A 537 -25.63 22.37 -28.34
N ARG A 538 -25.52 21.07 -28.09
CA ARG A 538 -26.59 20.08 -28.14
C ARG A 538 -26.61 19.25 -26.88
N GLN A 539 -27.77 18.69 -26.55
CA GLN A 539 -27.87 17.67 -25.51
C GLN A 539 -26.85 16.55 -25.77
N GLY A 540 -26.10 16.16 -24.73
CA GLY A 540 -25.09 15.11 -24.82
C GLY A 540 -23.71 15.57 -25.30
N ASP A 541 -23.55 16.83 -25.74
CA ASP A 541 -22.22 17.39 -25.98
C ASP A 541 -21.43 17.39 -24.66
N ILE A 542 -20.16 17.00 -24.69
CA ILE A 542 -19.25 17.11 -23.54
C ILE A 542 -18.49 18.42 -23.68
N ILE A 543 -18.48 19.24 -22.62
CA ILE A 543 -17.83 20.55 -22.64
C ILE A 543 -16.78 20.68 -21.54
N GLY A 544 -15.68 21.36 -21.87
CA GLY A 544 -14.56 21.62 -20.96
C GLY A 544 -13.89 22.96 -21.23
N ARG A 545 -13.07 23.42 -20.29
CA ARG A 545 -12.20 24.60 -20.49
C ARG A 545 -10.96 24.20 -21.30
N ASP A 546 -10.49 25.09 -22.17
CA ASP A 546 -9.24 24.88 -22.89
C ASP A 546 -7.98 25.06 -22.02
N LEU A 547 -8.13 25.56 -20.79
CA LEU A 547 -7.04 25.84 -19.86
C LEU A 547 -6.56 24.56 -19.16
N ALA A 548 -5.27 24.25 -19.30
CA ALA A 548 -4.72 22.98 -18.83
C ALA A 548 -4.75 22.76 -17.31
N GLY A 549 -4.76 23.82 -16.48
CA GLY A 549 -4.65 23.73 -15.01
C GLY A 549 -5.95 23.63 -14.22
N THR A 550 -7.13 23.85 -14.84
CA THR A 550 -8.45 23.71 -14.20
C THR A 550 -9.44 23.09 -15.17
N ARG A 551 -9.59 21.76 -15.10
CA ARG A 551 -10.44 21.00 -16.02
C ARG A 551 -11.68 20.52 -15.30
N HIS A 552 -12.81 21.13 -15.64
CA HIS A 552 -14.10 20.58 -15.35
C HIS A 552 -14.72 20.14 -16.68
N TRP A 553 -14.99 18.85 -16.80
CA TRP A 553 -15.69 18.26 -17.94
C TRP A 553 -17.12 17.96 -17.50
N THR A 554 -18.10 18.34 -18.30
CA THR A 554 -19.50 18.06 -17.99
C THR A 554 -20.29 17.79 -19.26
N CYS A 555 -21.37 17.02 -19.12
CA CYS A 555 -22.29 16.71 -20.20
C CYS A 555 -23.35 17.82 -20.29
N VAL A 556 -23.66 18.28 -21.51
CA VAL A 556 -24.65 19.31 -21.77
C VAL A 556 -26.06 18.72 -21.60
N PRO A 557 -26.88 19.24 -20.67
CA PRO A 557 -28.25 18.78 -20.47
C PRO A 557 -29.20 19.35 -21.54
N SER A 558 -30.41 18.79 -21.65
CA SER A 558 -31.36 19.13 -22.71
C SER A 558 -31.78 20.60 -22.77
N HIS A 559 -31.86 21.30 -21.63
CA HIS A 559 -32.27 22.70 -21.57
C HIS A 559 -31.20 23.69 -22.09
N TYR A 560 -29.96 23.22 -22.31
CA TYR A 560 -28.88 24.00 -22.93
C TYR A 560 -28.84 23.88 -24.47
N ASP A 561 -29.79 23.17 -25.08
CA ASP A 561 -29.81 22.99 -26.53
C ASP A 561 -29.96 24.33 -27.26
N GLY A 562 -29.10 24.58 -28.24
CA GLY A 562 -29.07 25.84 -29.00
C GLY A 562 -28.21 26.95 -28.39
N VAL A 563 -27.73 26.82 -27.14
CA VAL A 563 -26.83 27.78 -26.48
C VAL A 563 -25.52 27.90 -27.27
N GLN A 564 -24.95 29.10 -27.32
CA GLN A 564 -23.71 29.37 -28.06
C GLN A 564 -22.48 29.10 -27.18
N PRO A 565 -21.45 28.37 -27.67
CA PRO A 565 -20.23 28.15 -26.92
C PRO A 565 -19.27 29.35 -27.03
N GLY A 566 -18.92 29.93 -25.89
CA GLY A 566 -17.94 31.02 -25.78
C GLY A 566 -16.51 30.59 -26.05
N GLN A 567 -15.67 31.54 -26.46
CA GLN A 567 -14.24 31.34 -26.66
C GLN A 567 -13.58 30.89 -25.34
N GLY A 568 -12.74 29.86 -25.42
CA GLY A 568 -12.09 29.22 -24.26
C GLY A 568 -12.78 27.91 -23.82
N LEU A 569 -13.89 27.54 -24.46
CA LEU A 569 -14.51 26.22 -24.32
C LEU A 569 -14.04 25.27 -25.41
N ILE A 570 -13.90 24.00 -25.06
CA ILE A 570 -13.79 22.87 -25.97
C ILE A 570 -15.09 22.08 -25.90
N VAL A 571 -15.68 21.81 -27.06
CA VAL A 571 -16.88 20.98 -27.20
C VAL A 571 -16.49 19.68 -27.88
N ILE A 572 -16.89 18.56 -27.29
CA ILE A 572 -16.69 17.20 -27.78
C ILE A 572 -18.08 16.62 -28.03
N ARG A 573 -18.43 16.44 -29.31
CA ARG A 573 -19.70 15.87 -29.72
C ARG A 573 -19.48 14.42 -30.14
N LEU A 574 -20.01 13.47 -29.39
CA LEU A 574 -19.93 12.06 -29.77
C LEU A 574 -20.74 11.83 -31.05
N THR A 575 -20.09 11.30 -32.09
CA THR A 575 -20.74 10.93 -33.37
C THR A 575 -21.19 9.47 -33.35
N GLU A 576 -20.46 8.65 -32.59
CA GLU A 576 -20.80 7.28 -32.23
C GLU A 576 -20.67 7.16 -30.71
N GLU A 577 -21.38 6.21 -30.11
CA GLU A 577 -21.32 5.98 -28.66
C GLU A 577 -20.68 4.61 -28.35
N PRO A 578 -19.38 4.41 -28.62
CA PRO A 578 -18.68 3.19 -28.23
C PRO A 578 -18.48 3.12 -26.71
N LEU A 579 -18.57 4.26 -26.02
CA LEU A 579 -18.48 4.40 -24.57
C LEU A 579 -19.52 5.44 -24.12
N PRO A 580 -20.12 5.28 -22.93
CA PRO A 580 -21.03 6.30 -22.38
C PRO A 580 -20.32 7.63 -22.15
N HIS A 581 -21.03 8.75 -22.30
CA HIS A 581 -20.46 10.09 -22.06
C HIS A 581 -19.91 10.25 -20.64
N GLU A 582 -20.53 9.59 -19.65
CA GLU A 582 -20.08 9.55 -18.25
C GLU A 582 -18.69 8.92 -18.13
N TYR A 583 -18.43 7.85 -18.89
CA TYR A 583 -17.12 7.19 -18.91
C TYR A 583 -16.05 8.09 -19.54
N VAL A 584 -16.39 8.76 -20.65
CA VAL A 584 -15.49 9.70 -21.33
C VAL A 584 -15.16 10.87 -20.42
N ILE A 585 -16.16 11.45 -19.72
CA ILE A 585 -15.96 12.54 -18.76
C ILE A 585 -15.07 12.10 -17.59
N ALA A 586 -15.34 10.93 -17.01
CA ALA A 586 -14.53 10.36 -15.93
C ALA A 586 -13.08 10.17 -16.37
N TYR A 587 -12.86 9.64 -17.59
CA TYR A 587 -11.53 9.46 -18.15
C TYR A 587 -10.82 10.81 -18.37
N LEU A 588 -11.47 11.78 -19.02
CA LEU A 588 -10.91 13.11 -19.28
C LEU A 588 -10.58 13.90 -18.00
N SER A 589 -11.21 13.55 -16.89
CA SER A 589 -10.95 14.10 -15.56
C SER A 589 -9.83 13.35 -14.80
N SER A 590 -9.30 12.26 -15.36
CA SER A 590 -8.26 11.45 -14.74
C SER A 590 -6.84 12.02 -14.99
N ALA A 591 -5.91 11.67 -14.10
CA ALA A 591 -4.50 11.98 -14.26
C ALA A 591 -3.90 11.36 -15.55
N LEU A 592 -4.47 10.24 -16.03
CA LEU A 592 -3.99 9.54 -17.23
C LEU A 592 -4.34 10.31 -18.51
N ALA A 593 -5.55 10.85 -18.61
CA ALA A 593 -5.92 11.76 -19.71
C ALA A 593 -5.10 13.04 -19.67
N GLU A 594 -4.79 13.55 -18.46
CA GLU A 594 -3.95 14.73 -18.34
C GLU A 594 -2.53 14.56 -18.86
N GLN A 595 -1.97 13.37 -18.74
CA GLN A 595 -0.62 13.07 -19.21
C GLN A 595 -0.52 13.02 -20.75
N GLN A 596 -1.63 12.72 -21.44
CA GLN A 596 -1.68 12.73 -22.91
C GLN A 596 -1.74 14.14 -23.50
N LEU A 597 -2.06 15.15 -22.68
CA LEU A 597 -2.20 16.52 -23.12
C LEU A 597 -0.85 17.27 -23.12
N PRO A 598 -0.55 18.03 -24.19
CA PRO A 598 0.72 18.75 -24.29
C PRO A 598 0.86 19.84 -23.21
N LYS A 599 2.02 19.89 -22.55
CA LYS A 599 2.33 20.84 -21.45
C LYS A 599 3.29 21.96 -21.89
N TYR A 600 2.92 22.73 -22.91
CA TYR A 600 3.77 23.83 -23.42
C TYR A 600 3.26 25.21 -22.97
N GLY A 601 4.19 26.08 -22.53
CA GLY A 601 3.93 27.49 -22.23
C GLY A 601 3.72 27.81 -20.73
N VAL A 602 3.76 29.11 -20.39
CA VAL A 602 3.56 29.63 -19.01
C VAL A 602 2.10 29.43 -18.55
N ILE A 603 1.15 29.43 -19.48
CA ILE A 603 -0.27 29.09 -19.28
C ILE A 603 -0.67 28.18 -20.46
N PRO A 604 -0.79 26.85 -20.27
CA PRO A 604 -1.02 25.93 -21.38
C PRO A 604 -2.50 25.94 -21.79
N HIS A 605 -2.79 26.19 -23.07
CA HIS A 605 -4.12 26.04 -23.68
C HIS A 605 -4.14 24.81 -24.60
N ILE A 606 -5.20 24.02 -24.52
CA ILE A 606 -5.41 22.78 -25.27
C ILE A 606 -6.12 23.11 -26.59
N LYS A 607 -5.59 22.64 -27.71
CA LYS A 607 -6.26 22.78 -29.01
C LYS A 607 -7.22 21.63 -29.25
N ALA A 608 -8.32 21.87 -29.97
CA ALA A 608 -9.28 20.84 -30.37
C ALA A 608 -8.61 19.63 -31.07
N ARG A 609 -7.59 19.88 -31.91
CA ARG A 609 -6.80 18.81 -32.56
C ARG A 609 -6.04 17.93 -31.58
N GLU A 610 -5.54 18.51 -30.47
CA GLU A 610 -4.76 17.78 -29.47
C GLU A 610 -5.69 16.93 -28.59
N MET A 611 -6.91 17.40 -28.35
CA MET A 611 -7.97 16.61 -27.72
C MET A 611 -8.36 15.39 -28.58
N ALA A 612 -8.38 15.54 -29.91
CA ALA A 612 -8.68 14.44 -30.83
C ALA A 612 -7.65 13.30 -30.78
N ASP A 613 -6.44 13.56 -30.26
CA ASP A 613 -5.35 12.59 -30.19
C ASP A 613 -5.35 11.77 -28.89
N ILE A 614 -6.28 12.03 -27.97
CA ILE A 614 -6.39 11.29 -26.71
C ILE A 614 -6.91 9.88 -26.96
N TRP A 615 -6.20 8.90 -26.44
CA TRP A 615 -6.61 7.50 -26.41
C TRP A 615 -7.38 7.19 -25.14
N ILE A 616 -8.62 6.72 -25.30
CA ILE A 616 -9.50 6.33 -24.20
C ILE A 616 -9.51 4.79 -24.12
N PRO A 617 -9.13 4.19 -22.98
CA PRO A 617 -9.20 2.75 -22.79
C PRO A 617 -10.62 2.22 -23.04
N ARG A 618 -10.74 1.07 -23.69
CA ARG A 618 -12.03 0.39 -23.82
C ARG A 618 -12.48 -0.17 -22.47
N CYS A 619 -13.78 -0.15 -22.24
CA CYS A 619 -14.42 -0.81 -21.10
C CYS A 619 -15.30 -1.94 -21.65
N ASP A 620 -14.98 -3.18 -21.29
CA ASP A 620 -15.79 -4.34 -21.68
C ASP A 620 -17.15 -4.29 -20.94
N GLY A 621 -18.23 -4.58 -21.65
CA GLY A 621 -19.60 -4.57 -21.11
C GLY A 621 -20.58 -3.85 -22.05
N SER A 622 -21.88 -3.96 -21.77
CA SER A 622 -22.88 -3.15 -22.47
C SER A 622 -22.83 -1.69 -22.00
N LEU A 623 -23.23 -0.73 -22.84
CA LEU A 623 -23.28 0.69 -22.44
C LEU A 623 -24.14 0.92 -21.19
N SER A 624 -25.23 0.15 -21.05
CA SER A 624 -26.10 0.17 -19.88
C SER A 624 -25.42 -0.32 -18.61
N GLU A 625 -24.60 -1.37 -18.68
CA GLU A 625 -23.84 -1.87 -17.52
C GLU A 625 -22.81 -0.84 -17.05
N ILE A 626 -22.08 -0.25 -18.00
CA ILE A 626 -21.07 0.77 -17.71
C ILE A 626 -21.74 2.00 -17.07
N ARG A 627 -22.87 2.46 -17.62
CA ARG A 627 -23.64 3.58 -17.02
C ARG A 627 -24.15 3.25 -15.62
N ALA A 628 -24.70 2.06 -15.41
CA ALA A 628 -25.19 1.65 -14.10
C ALA A 628 -24.06 1.63 -13.06
N ALA A 629 -22.90 1.06 -13.41
CA ALA A 629 -21.73 1.04 -12.54
C ALA A 629 -21.20 2.46 -12.22
N LEU A 630 -21.12 3.33 -13.22
CA LEU A 630 -20.72 4.73 -13.03
C LEU A 630 -21.73 5.51 -12.18
N ALA A 631 -23.04 5.28 -12.36
CA ALA A 631 -24.07 5.91 -11.55
C ALA A 631 -23.97 5.50 -10.06
N MET A 632 -23.63 4.23 -9.79
CA MET A 632 -23.37 3.75 -8.42
C MET A 632 -22.11 4.39 -7.82
N LEU A 633 -21.06 4.56 -8.62
CA LEU A 633 -19.85 5.27 -8.19
C LEU A 633 -20.16 6.74 -7.87
N ASP A 634 -20.87 7.44 -8.75
CA ASP A 634 -21.30 8.82 -8.56
C ASP A 634 -22.21 8.99 -7.34
N GLU A 635 -23.08 8.01 -7.06
CA GLU A 635 -23.88 7.99 -5.83
C GLU A 635 -23.00 7.86 -4.57
N GLY A 636 -22.01 6.96 -4.61
CA GLY A 636 -21.03 6.79 -3.53
C GLY A 636 -20.19 8.05 -3.30
N GLU A 637 -19.69 8.68 -4.36
CA GLU A 637 -18.93 9.93 -4.29
C GLU A 637 -19.79 11.08 -3.75
N ARG A 638 -21.03 11.22 -4.21
CA ARG A 638 -21.98 12.23 -3.70
C ARG A 638 -22.25 12.04 -2.21
N GLU A 639 -22.43 10.81 -1.76
CA GLU A 639 -22.66 10.53 -0.35
C GLU A 639 -21.42 10.80 0.50
N ALA A 640 -20.23 10.43 0.02
CA ALA A 640 -18.97 10.76 0.68
C ALA A 640 -18.74 12.28 0.78
N ALA A 641 -19.03 13.02 -0.30
CA ALA A 641 -18.94 14.48 -0.34
C ALA A 641 -19.94 15.12 0.64
N ARG A 642 -21.19 14.64 0.70
CA ARG A 642 -22.17 15.09 1.71
C ARG A 642 -21.68 14.92 3.13
N ILE A 643 -21.12 13.74 3.45
CA ILE A 643 -20.53 13.46 4.77
C ILE A 643 -19.38 14.43 5.06
N GLN A 644 -18.51 14.68 4.09
CA GLN A 644 -17.41 15.63 4.22
C GLN A 644 -17.91 17.06 4.46
N ASP A 645 -18.90 17.51 3.69
CA ASP A 645 -19.52 18.84 3.81
C ASP A 645 -20.22 19.00 5.16
N ASP A 646 -20.91 17.98 5.66
CA ASP A 646 -21.53 17.98 6.98
C ASP A 646 -20.50 18.13 8.09
N LEU A 647 -19.41 17.38 8.04
CA LEU A 647 -18.30 17.52 8.99
C LEU A 647 -17.65 18.89 8.90
N HIS A 648 -17.48 19.43 7.69
CA HIS A 648 -16.94 20.76 7.48
C HIS A 648 -17.86 21.85 8.07
N ARG A 649 -19.17 21.78 7.79
CA ARG A 649 -20.19 22.67 8.37
C ARG A 649 -20.14 22.64 9.89
N LYS A 650 -20.11 21.45 10.50
CA LYS A 650 -20.03 21.28 11.96
C LYS A 650 -18.76 21.90 12.54
N ARG A 651 -17.62 21.76 11.84
CA ARG A 651 -16.36 22.40 12.24
C ARG A 651 -16.45 23.93 12.15
N MET A 652 -17.12 24.48 11.14
CA MET A 652 -17.28 25.94 11.00
C MET A 652 -18.26 26.52 12.03
N GLN A 653 -19.32 25.79 12.41
CA GLN A 653 -20.29 26.18 13.44
C GLN A 653 -19.64 26.48 14.81
N ILE A 654 -18.45 25.92 15.09
CA ILE A 654 -17.68 26.20 16.31
C ILE A 654 -17.46 27.72 16.47
N PHE A 655 -17.24 28.44 15.38
CA PHE A 655 -16.86 29.85 15.39
C PHE A 655 -18.03 30.84 15.29
N GLU A 656 -19.27 30.36 15.22
CA GLU A 656 -20.46 31.22 15.23
C GLU A 656 -20.57 32.05 16.52
N SER A 657 -21.25 33.19 16.46
CA SER A 657 -21.38 34.13 17.59
C SER A 657 -21.94 33.46 18.86
N GLY A 658 -21.32 33.72 20.01
CA GLY A 658 -21.78 33.17 21.30
C GLY A 658 -20.71 33.21 22.41
N THR A 659 -21.12 32.82 23.62
CA THR A 659 -20.24 32.74 24.80
C THR A 659 -19.17 31.65 24.64
N GLY A 660 -18.08 31.72 25.43
CA GLY A 660 -17.03 30.70 25.40
C GLY A 660 -17.54 29.30 25.73
N SER A 661 -18.53 29.19 26.62
CA SER A 661 -19.19 27.91 26.96
C SER A 661 -19.97 27.33 25.77
N ALA A 662 -20.72 28.17 25.03
CA ALA A 662 -21.44 27.73 23.84
C ALA A 662 -20.50 27.25 22.73
N ARG A 663 -19.34 27.91 22.56
CA ARG A 663 -18.28 27.47 21.63
C ARG A 663 -17.65 26.15 22.05
N ARG A 664 -17.42 25.95 23.35
CA ARG A 664 -16.92 24.68 23.89
C ARG A 664 -17.91 23.53 23.63
N GLY A 665 -19.21 23.75 23.87
CA GLY A 665 -20.25 22.76 23.57
C GLY A 665 -20.26 22.35 22.09
N ARG A 666 -20.21 23.33 21.16
CA ARG A 666 -20.15 23.03 19.71
C ARG A 666 -18.88 22.30 19.29
N LEU A 667 -17.74 22.58 19.94
CA LEU A 667 -16.49 21.84 19.69
C LEU A 667 -16.61 20.38 20.12
N ASP A 668 -17.15 20.12 21.32
CA ASP A 668 -17.34 18.77 21.84
C ASP A 668 -18.36 17.98 20.98
N ASP A 669 -19.44 18.63 20.53
CA ASP A 669 -20.41 18.06 19.60
C ASP A 669 -19.80 17.71 18.23
N ALA A 670 -19.01 18.62 17.65
CA ALA A 670 -18.33 18.39 16.37
C ALA A 670 -17.31 17.23 16.47
N ALA A 671 -16.58 17.14 17.58
CA ALA A 671 -15.66 16.04 17.85
C ALA A 671 -16.37 14.69 18.02
N ALA A 672 -17.51 14.67 18.74
CA ALA A 672 -18.32 13.48 18.92
C ALA A 672 -18.89 12.96 17.59
N ILE A 673 -19.48 13.85 16.77
CA ILE A 673 -20.00 13.51 15.44
C ILE A 673 -18.86 12.99 14.55
N SER A 674 -17.71 13.67 14.50
CA SER A 674 -16.57 13.22 13.70
C SER A 674 -16.06 11.84 14.13
N SER A 675 -16.03 11.55 15.43
CA SER A 675 -15.62 10.24 15.97
C SER A 675 -16.62 9.15 15.62
N LEU A 676 -17.93 9.41 15.77
CA LEU A 676 -19.01 8.50 15.39
C LEU A 676 -19.01 8.21 13.90
N THR A 677 -18.90 9.23 13.05
CA THR A 677 -18.78 9.08 11.60
C THR A 677 -17.55 8.27 11.22
N ALA A 678 -16.39 8.54 11.84
CA ALA A 678 -15.17 7.76 11.59
C ALA A 678 -15.24 6.31 12.10
N GLN A 679 -15.99 6.04 13.18
CA GLN A 679 -16.24 4.68 13.67
C GLN A 679 -17.23 3.94 12.77
N ASN A 680 -18.29 4.62 12.30
CA ASN A 680 -19.26 4.06 11.38
C ASN A 680 -18.61 3.74 10.02
N LEU A 681 -17.85 4.66 9.43
CA LEU A 681 -17.10 4.41 8.20
C LEU A 681 -16.14 3.21 8.34
N ARG A 682 -15.50 3.04 9.52
CA ARG A 682 -14.67 1.86 9.83
C ARG A 682 -15.46 0.57 10.01
N ARG A 683 -16.68 0.63 10.56
CA ARG A 683 -17.60 -0.52 10.73
C ARG A 683 -18.31 -0.92 9.44
N HIS A 684 -18.48 0.00 8.50
CA HIS A 684 -19.20 -0.18 7.24
C HIS A 684 -18.35 -0.74 6.09
N ASN A 685 -17.06 -1.02 6.33
CA ASN A 685 -16.17 -1.66 5.34
C ASN A 685 -16.30 -3.20 5.32
N GLU A 686 -17.47 -3.76 5.64
CA GLU A 686 -17.75 -5.21 5.65
C GLU A 686 -18.76 -5.59 4.55
N PRO A 687 -18.34 -6.28 3.46
CA PRO A 687 -19.24 -6.70 2.37
C PRO A 687 -20.40 -7.58 2.85
N TYR A 688 -20.25 -8.28 3.99
CA TYR A 688 -21.30 -9.13 4.56
C TYR A 688 -22.52 -8.37 5.09
N LYS A 689 -22.39 -7.08 5.45
CA LYS A 689 -23.54 -6.28 5.89
C LYS A 689 -24.52 -6.03 4.75
N LEU A 690 -24.02 -5.77 3.54
CA LEU A 690 -24.84 -5.61 2.34
C LEU A 690 -25.70 -6.85 2.10
N PHE A 691 -25.09 -8.04 2.15
CA PHE A 691 -25.82 -9.29 1.95
C PHE A 691 -26.84 -9.55 3.06
N GLN A 692 -26.50 -9.22 4.32
CA GLN A 692 -27.43 -9.32 5.45
C GLN A 692 -28.66 -8.41 5.28
N ASP A 693 -28.48 -7.21 4.72
CA ASP A 693 -29.55 -6.21 4.65
C ASP A 693 -30.45 -6.40 3.41
N SER A 694 -29.93 -7.00 2.33
CA SER A 694 -30.58 -6.96 1.01
C SER A 694 -30.93 -8.32 0.38
N TYR A 695 -30.40 -9.44 0.87
CA TYR A 695 -30.62 -10.76 0.22
C TYR A 695 -31.89 -11.44 0.74
N PRO A 696 -32.40 -12.48 0.05
CA PRO A 696 -33.52 -13.29 0.55
C PRO A 696 -33.28 -13.80 1.97
N TYR A 697 -34.35 -13.86 2.76
CA TYR A 697 -34.28 -14.05 4.22
C TYR A 697 -33.36 -15.17 4.69
N ALA A 698 -33.44 -16.34 4.05
CA ALA A 698 -32.62 -17.50 4.40
C ALA A 698 -31.11 -17.21 4.25
N VAL A 699 -30.70 -16.54 3.17
CA VAL A 699 -29.31 -16.20 2.91
C VAL A 699 -28.83 -15.08 3.85
N ALA A 700 -29.63 -14.02 3.98
CA ALA A 700 -29.32 -12.88 4.84
C ALA A 700 -29.15 -13.29 6.31
N ARG A 701 -30.00 -14.18 6.81
CA ARG A 701 -29.93 -14.72 8.17
C ARG A 701 -28.71 -15.63 8.38
N ALA A 702 -28.36 -16.46 7.42
CA ALA A 702 -27.15 -17.26 7.48
C ALA A 702 -25.90 -16.35 7.55
N VAL A 703 -25.85 -15.29 6.72
CA VAL A 703 -24.78 -14.30 6.76
C VAL A 703 -24.71 -13.57 8.11
N ARG A 704 -25.86 -13.21 8.69
CA ARG A 704 -25.91 -12.67 10.07
C ARG A 704 -25.28 -13.64 11.07
N LYS A 705 -25.63 -14.93 11.03
CA LYS A 705 -25.07 -15.95 11.95
C LYS A 705 -23.55 -16.03 11.80
N PHE A 706 -23.05 -15.95 10.57
CA PHE A 706 -21.61 -15.93 10.29
C PHE A 706 -20.91 -14.69 10.86
N ARG A 707 -21.50 -13.50 10.67
CA ARG A 707 -20.96 -12.22 11.17
C ARG A 707 -20.91 -12.14 12.69
N HIS A 708 -21.91 -12.71 13.35
CA HIS A 708 -22.06 -12.64 14.80
C HIS A 708 -21.54 -13.87 15.55
N ALA A 709 -20.88 -14.80 14.86
CA ALA A 709 -20.27 -15.97 15.48
C ALA A 709 -19.15 -15.55 16.45
N LEU A 710 -19.17 -16.11 17.67
CA LEU A 710 -18.23 -15.75 18.74
C LEU A 710 -17.05 -16.72 18.82
N SER A 711 -17.21 -17.93 18.27
CA SER A 711 -16.15 -18.95 18.20
C SER A 711 -15.84 -19.38 16.76
N LEU A 712 -14.64 -19.95 16.56
CA LEU A 712 -14.22 -20.48 15.26
C LEU A 712 -15.08 -21.65 14.79
N ALA A 713 -15.60 -22.46 15.71
CA ALA A 713 -16.50 -23.57 15.39
C ALA A 713 -17.86 -23.04 14.90
N GLU A 714 -18.45 -22.07 15.62
CA GLU A 714 -19.70 -21.42 15.19
C GLU A 714 -19.52 -20.67 13.86
N LYS A 715 -18.38 -19.99 13.67
CA LYS A 715 -18.08 -19.27 12.43
C LYS A 715 -17.96 -20.23 11.24
N HIS A 716 -17.34 -21.40 11.46
CA HIS A 716 -17.21 -22.45 10.44
C HIS A 716 -18.55 -23.09 10.09
N GLU A 717 -19.37 -23.44 11.09
CA GLU A 717 -20.72 -23.95 10.88
C GLU A 717 -21.60 -22.95 10.12
N ALA A 718 -21.56 -21.68 10.53
CA ALA A 718 -22.33 -20.62 9.89
C ALA A 718 -21.88 -20.37 8.44
N ALA A 719 -20.59 -20.54 8.11
CA ALA A 719 -20.09 -20.42 6.74
C ALA A 719 -20.61 -21.53 5.82
N ILE A 720 -20.70 -22.75 6.36
CA ILE A 720 -21.32 -23.88 5.65
C ILE A 720 -22.81 -23.58 5.43
N GLN A 721 -23.52 -23.15 6.47
CA GLN A 721 -24.94 -22.82 6.37
C GLN A 721 -25.21 -21.71 5.34
N CYS A 722 -24.37 -20.66 5.28
CA CYS A 722 -24.44 -19.62 4.24
C CYS A 722 -24.36 -20.21 2.83
N THR A 723 -23.45 -21.16 2.63
CA THR A 723 -23.26 -21.86 1.36
C THR A 723 -24.51 -22.66 0.98
N GLU A 724 -25.08 -23.40 1.93
CA GLU A 724 -26.29 -24.21 1.69
C GLU A 724 -27.48 -23.34 1.34
N SER A 725 -27.75 -22.31 2.15
CA SER A 725 -28.86 -21.38 1.91
C SER A 725 -28.72 -20.68 0.57
N LEU A 726 -27.51 -20.25 0.16
CA LEU A 726 -27.28 -19.63 -1.14
C LEU A 726 -27.58 -20.58 -2.30
N ILE A 727 -27.04 -21.82 -2.26
CA ILE A 727 -27.26 -22.81 -3.33
C ILE A 727 -28.73 -23.18 -3.44
N LEU A 728 -29.40 -23.40 -2.32
CA LEU A 728 -30.80 -23.79 -2.29
C LEU A 728 -31.71 -22.66 -2.78
N SER A 729 -31.46 -21.40 -2.36
CA SER A 729 -32.20 -20.24 -2.86
C SER A 729 -32.02 -20.05 -4.38
N LEU A 730 -30.81 -20.22 -4.91
CA LEU A 730 -30.56 -20.19 -6.35
C LEU A 730 -31.28 -21.33 -7.07
N GLY A 731 -31.28 -22.53 -6.49
CA GLY A 731 -31.93 -23.72 -7.04
C GLY A 731 -33.45 -23.60 -7.13
N VAL A 732 -34.10 -23.14 -6.06
CA VAL A 732 -35.54 -22.84 -6.03
C VAL A 732 -35.89 -21.82 -7.10
N MET A 733 -35.12 -20.74 -7.19
CA MET A 733 -35.31 -19.70 -8.19
C MET A 733 -35.18 -20.27 -9.62
N ALA A 734 -34.15 -21.09 -9.86
CA ALA A 734 -33.92 -21.72 -11.16
C ALA A 734 -35.07 -22.66 -11.56
N LEU A 735 -35.65 -23.43 -10.63
CA LEU A 735 -36.81 -24.29 -10.91
C LEU A 735 -38.08 -23.49 -11.27
N ALA A 736 -38.33 -22.38 -10.57
CA ALA A 736 -39.44 -21.48 -10.89
C ALA A 736 -39.25 -20.85 -12.29
N LEU A 737 -38.04 -20.35 -12.57
CA LEU A 737 -37.66 -19.82 -13.88
C LEU A 737 -37.79 -20.86 -15.01
N ALA A 738 -37.41 -22.11 -14.77
CA ALA A 738 -37.55 -23.18 -15.76
C ALA A 738 -39.02 -23.56 -16.00
N THR A 739 -39.84 -23.57 -14.95
CA THR A 739 -41.26 -23.90 -15.02
C THR A 739 -42.02 -22.85 -15.83
N ASP A 740 -41.75 -21.57 -15.57
CA ASP A 740 -42.31 -20.44 -16.32
C ASP A 740 -41.96 -20.53 -17.82
N ARG A 741 -40.76 -21.00 -18.14
CA ARG A 741 -40.29 -21.21 -19.53
C ARG A 741 -40.77 -22.52 -20.17
N GLY A 742 -41.51 -23.37 -19.45
CA GLY A 742 -41.91 -24.70 -19.92
C GLY A 742 -40.72 -25.64 -20.17
N ARG A 743 -39.62 -25.47 -19.43
CA ARG A 743 -38.36 -26.22 -19.57
C ARG A 743 -38.14 -27.21 -18.43
N GLN A 744 -39.21 -27.86 -17.97
CA GLN A 744 -39.10 -28.94 -16.98
C GLN A 744 -38.36 -30.17 -17.53
N ASP A 745 -38.21 -30.26 -18.85
CA ASP A 745 -37.57 -31.35 -19.59
C ASP A 745 -36.04 -31.38 -19.47
N LEU A 746 -35.43 -30.31 -18.94
CA LEU A 746 -33.98 -30.21 -18.81
C LEU A 746 -33.41 -31.41 -18.02
N PRO A 747 -32.36 -32.10 -18.51
CA PRO A 747 -31.86 -33.32 -17.88
C PRO A 747 -31.50 -33.19 -16.40
N ALA A 748 -30.97 -32.03 -15.98
CA ALA A 748 -30.65 -31.77 -14.57
C ALA A 748 -31.90 -31.62 -13.69
N ILE A 749 -32.99 -31.09 -14.23
CA ILE A 749 -34.29 -30.95 -13.53
C ILE A 749 -34.95 -32.32 -13.38
N ALA A 750 -34.92 -33.15 -14.43
CA ALA A 750 -35.40 -34.53 -14.36
C ALA A 750 -34.62 -35.37 -13.32
N GLN A 751 -33.30 -35.20 -13.26
CA GLN A 751 -32.46 -35.86 -12.25
C GLN A 751 -32.76 -35.37 -10.83
N TRP A 752 -33.00 -34.05 -10.66
CA TRP A 752 -33.42 -33.47 -9.40
C TRP A 752 -34.77 -34.06 -8.94
N SER A 753 -35.77 -34.07 -9.83
CA SER A 753 -37.11 -34.61 -9.56
C SER A 753 -37.07 -36.09 -9.17
N GLN A 754 -36.32 -36.91 -9.91
CA GLN A 754 -36.12 -38.33 -9.57
C GLN A 754 -35.42 -38.53 -8.20
N SER A 755 -34.53 -37.62 -7.81
CA SER A 755 -33.86 -37.68 -6.50
C SER A 755 -34.81 -37.34 -5.35
N VAL A 756 -35.74 -36.40 -5.56
CA VAL A 756 -36.83 -36.11 -4.61
C VAL A 756 -37.70 -37.36 -4.41
N GLU A 757 -38.00 -38.10 -5.47
CA GLU A 757 -38.82 -39.34 -5.36
C GLU A 757 -38.08 -40.51 -4.67
N ARG A 758 -36.76 -40.62 -4.82
CA ARG A 758 -35.99 -41.81 -4.42
C ARG A 758 -35.28 -41.73 -3.08
N GLY A 759 -35.27 -40.57 -2.41
CA GLY A 759 -34.83 -40.49 -1.01
C GLY A 759 -33.96 -39.30 -0.60
N GLY A 760 -33.88 -38.22 -1.38
CA GLY A 760 -33.26 -36.96 -0.94
C GLY A 760 -32.45 -36.25 -2.03
N VAL A 761 -32.39 -34.92 -1.97
CA VAL A 761 -31.64 -34.11 -2.95
C VAL A 761 -30.29 -33.66 -2.39
N SER A 762 -29.22 -33.83 -3.18
CA SER A 762 -27.90 -33.33 -2.84
C SER A 762 -27.71 -31.87 -3.29
N LEU A 763 -26.82 -31.11 -2.64
CA LEU A 763 -26.46 -29.76 -3.13
C LEU A 763 -25.89 -29.79 -4.55
N GLY A 764 -25.24 -30.88 -4.95
CA GLY A 764 -24.76 -31.05 -6.32
C GLY A 764 -25.89 -31.11 -7.34
N HIS A 765 -27.03 -31.74 -6.99
CA HIS A 765 -28.23 -31.72 -7.85
C HIS A 765 -28.77 -30.30 -7.99
N TRP A 766 -28.82 -29.52 -6.90
CA TRP A 766 -29.24 -28.12 -6.95
C TRP A 766 -28.32 -27.25 -7.82
N VAL A 767 -26.99 -27.35 -7.65
CA VAL A 767 -26.02 -26.65 -8.52
C VAL A 767 -26.19 -27.08 -9.99
N GLY A 768 -26.46 -28.36 -10.24
CA GLY A 768 -26.76 -28.89 -11.57
C GLY A 768 -27.97 -28.24 -12.23
N VAL A 769 -29.06 -28.06 -11.47
CA VAL A 769 -30.27 -27.35 -11.92
C VAL A 769 -29.95 -25.89 -12.26
N VAL A 770 -29.30 -25.17 -11.34
CA VAL A 770 -28.92 -23.76 -11.56
C VAL A 770 -28.09 -23.60 -12.83
N ARG A 771 -27.14 -24.51 -13.07
CA ARG A 771 -26.30 -24.53 -14.26
C ARG A 771 -27.08 -24.81 -15.54
N ALA A 772 -27.94 -25.82 -15.53
CA ALA A 772 -28.73 -26.17 -16.70
C ALA A 772 -29.66 -25.04 -17.12
N VAL A 773 -30.35 -24.41 -16.15
CA VAL A 773 -31.27 -23.30 -16.41
C VAL A 773 -30.53 -22.06 -16.90
N ALA A 774 -29.39 -21.73 -16.29
CA ALA A 774 -28.60 -20.58 -16.72
C ALA A 774 -27.97 -20.76 -18.11
N ASP A 775 -27.49 -21.96 -18.43
CA ASP A 775 -26.92 -22.27 -19.74
C ASP A 775 -28.01 -22.27 -20.83
N ASP A 776 -29.20 -22.77 -20.51
CA ASP A 776 -30.34 -22.77 -21.41
C ASP A 776 -30.86 -21.35 -21.68
N ALA A 777 -31.06 -20.54 -20.64
CA ALA A 777 -31.46 -19.14 -20.79
C ALA A 777 -30.45 -18.34 -21.61
N ARG A 778 -29.14 -18.59 -21.41
CA ARG A 778 -28.08 -17.94 -22.19
C ARG A 778 -28.16 -18.29 -23.69
N GLN A 779 -28.47 -19.54 -24.03
CA GLN A 779 -28.62 -19.95 -25.44
C GLN A 779 -29.77 -19.23 -26.13
N HIS A 780 -30.77 -18.80 -25.38
CA HIS A 780 -31.97 -18.12 -25.88
C HIS A 780 -31.92 -16.59 -25.67
N GLY A 781 -30.81 -16.03 -25.19
CA GLY A 781 -30.64 -14.58 -25.00
C GLY A 781 -31.47 -13.98 -23.87
N ASP A 782 -31.88 -14.80 -22.90
CA ASP A 782 -32.74 -14.40 -21.78
C ASP A 782 -31.88 -14.13 -20.52
N PRO A 783 -32.06 -12.99 -19.82
CA PRO A 783 -31.31 -12.69 -18.60
C PRO A 783 -31.61 -13.62 -17.40
N ALA A 784 -32.76 -14.31 -17.41
CA ALA A 784 -33.24 -15.21 -16.35
C ALA A 784 -33.12 -14.62 -14.95
N ALA A 785 -33.73 -13.45 -14.75
CA ALA A 785 -33.69 -12.69 -13.49
C ALA A 785 -32.26 -12.45 -12.95
N GLY A 786 -31.27 -12.23 -13.83
CA GLY A 786 -29.87 -11.98 -13.48
C GLY A 786 -29.01 -13.25 -13.33
N LEU A 787 -29.61 -14.44 -13.42
CA LEU A 787 -28.90 -15.71 -13.27
C LEU A 787 -27.87 -15.94 -14.38
N VAL A 788 -28.14 -15.50 -15.62
CA VAL A 788 -27.21 -15.68 -16.75
C VAL A 788 -25.94 -14.87 -16.59
N GLU A 789 -26.06 -13.63 -16.07
CA GLU A 789 -24.95 -12.71 -15.81
C GLU A 789 -24.09 -13.23 -14.66
N ALA A 790 -24.72 -13.61 -13.54
CA ALA A 790 -24.06 -14.20 -12.38
C ALA A 790 -23.22 -15.45 -12.72
N THR A 791 -23.63 -16.17 -13.75
CA THR A 791 -23.02 -17.43 -14.20
C THR A 791 -22.18 -17.30 -15.47
N ALA A 792 -21.95 -16.08 -15.97
CA ALA A 792 -21.17 -15.84 -17.17
C ALA A 792 -19.74 -16.38 -17.06
N ARG A 793 -19.23 -17.01 -18.13
CA ARG A 793 -17.90 -17.62 -18.16
C ARG A 793 -16.81 -16.54 -18.09
N LYS A 794 -16.07 -16.46 -16.99
CA LYS A 794 -14.87 -15.61 -16.88
C LYS A 794 -13.62 -16.38 -17.32
N LYS A 795 -12.64 -15.69 -17.93
CA LYS A 795 -11.35 -16.31 -18.34
C LYS A 795 -10.60 -16.86 -17.11
N GLY A 796 -10.08 -18.09 -17.22
CA GLY A 796 -9.11 -18.65 -16.25
C GLY A 796 -9.66 -19.55 -15.13
N LYS A 797 -10.74 -20.32 -15.35
CA LYS A 797 -11.39 -21.21 -14.34
C LYS A 797 -11.89 -20.48 -13.07
N LYS A 798 -12.12 -19.16 -13.14
CA LYS A 798 -12.70 -18.36 -12.06
C LYS A 798 -14.16 -18.07 -12.39
N GLY A 799 -15.06 -18.06 -11.41
CA GLY A 799 -16.48 -17.75 -11.60
C GLY A 799 -17.39 -18.49 -10.62
N LEU A 800 -18.65 -18.05 -10.51
CA LEU A 800 -19.61 -18.53 -9.49
C LEU A 800 -19.67 -20.06 -9.41
N PHE A 801 -19.81 -20.77 -10.53
CA PHE A 801 -19.88 -22.22 -10.51
C PHE A 801 -18.61 -22.91 -10.02
N ALA A 802 -17.43 -22.37 -10.33
CA ALA A 802 -16.17 -22.95 -9.84
C ALA A 802 -16.03 -22.79 -8.31
N ASP A 803 -16.58 -21.72 -7.76
CA ASP A 803 -16.61 -21.48 -6.31
C ASP A 803 -17.66 -22.37 -5.65
N LEU A 804 -18.87 -22.46 -6.22
CA LEU A 804 -19.95 -23.34 -5.72
C LEU A 804 -19.55 -24.82 -5.73
N ASP A 805 -18.92 -25.31 -6.80
CA ASP A 805 -18.47 -26.71 -6.90
C ASP A 805 -17.44 -27.03 -5.79
N GLN A 806 -16.48 -26.13 -5.55
CA GLN A 806 -15.50 -26.29 -4.46
C GLN A 806 -16.14 -26.24 -3.08
N LEU A 807 -17.11 -25.34 -2.89
CA LEU A 807 -17.85 -25.24 -1.64
C LEU A 807 -18.66 -26.50 -1.36
N VAL A 808 -19.31 -27.09 -2.37
CA VAL A 808 -20.02 -28.37 -2.27
C VAL A 808 -19.07 -29.50 -1.88
N GLU A 809 -17.89 -29.59 -2.51
CA GLU A 809 -16.87 -30.58 -2.15
C GLU A 809 -16.40 -30.46 -0.69
N LEU A 810 -16.13 -29.23 -0.25
CA LEU A 810 -15.68 -28.94 1.12
C LEU A 810 -16.76 -29.33 2.13
N ARG A 811 -18.01 -28.94 1.88
CA ARG A 811 -19.16 -29.29 2.72
C ARG A 811 -19.39 -30.79 2.78
N ASN A 812 -19.32 -31.50 1.65
CA ASN A 812 -19.54 -32.96 1.62
C ASN A 812 -18.46 -33.71 2.42
N LYS A 813 -17.18 -33.30 2.32
CA LYS A 813 -16.10 -33.88 3.14
C LYS A 813 -16.38 -33.75 4.64
N ILE A 814 -16.94 -32.61 5.07
CA ILE A 814 -17.31 -32.37 6.47
C ILE A 814 -18.46 -33.29 6.90
N ARG A 815 -19.52 -33.39 6.08
CA ARG A 815 -20.70 -34.23 6.36
C ARG A 815 -20.37 -35.73 6.47
N HIS A 816 -19.35 -36.21 5.75
CA HIS A 816 -18.89 -37.61 5.81
C HIS A 816 -17.89 -37.91 6.95
N GLY A 817 -17.80 -37.04 7.96
CA GLY A 817 -17.04 -37.30 9.20
C GLY A 817 -15.57 -36.85 9.18
N ALA A 818 -15.11 -36.26 8.08
CA ALA A 818 -13.78 -35.65 7.92
C ALA A 818 -13.78 -34.14 8.19
N GLY A 819 -14.69 -33.67 9.05
CA GLY A 819 -14.75 -32.27 9.49
C GLY A 819 -13.57 -31.89 10.40
N PRO A 820 -13.20 -30.60 10.45
CA PRO A 820 -12.13 -30.12 11.32
C PRO A 820 -12.49 -30.33 12.81
N ARG A 821 -11.57 -30.92 13.58
CA ARG A 821 -11.75 -31.23 15.00
C ARG A 821 -10.86 -30.39 15.91
N THR A 822 -9.77 -29.86 15.38
CA THR A 822 -8.85 -28.99 16.12
C THR A 822 -8.99 -27.52 15.69
N ARG A 823 -8.54 -26.60 16.53
CA ARG A 823 -8.50 -25.17 16.22
C ARG A 823 -7.73 -24.87 14.91
N ALA A 824 -6.58 -25.50 14.71
CA ALA A 824 -5.76 -25.30 13.51
C ALA A 824 -6.45 -25.85 12.24
N GLU A 825 -7.19 -26.96 12.35
CA GLU A 825 -8.00 -27.48 11.25
C GLU A 825 -9.19 -26.57 10.94
N LEU A 826 -9.83 -25.98 11.95
CA LEU A 826 -10.91 -25.01 11.79
C LEU A 826 -10.42 -23.74 11.09
N GLU A 827 -9.28 -23.17 11.53
CA GLU A 827 -8.66 -21.99 10.90
C GLU A 827 -8.27 -22.27 9.45
N ARG A 828 -7.67 -23.43 9.16
CA ARG A 828 -7.33 -23.85 7.80
C ARG A 828 -8.57 -24.05 6.92
N SER A 829 -9.63 -24.64 7.47
CA SER A 829 -10.87 -24.85 6.72
C SER A 829 -11.59 -23.53 6.46
N LEU A 830 -11.65 -22.62 7.44
CA LEU A 830 -12.23 -21.29 7.30
C LEU A 830 -11.48 -20.45 6.27
N GLY A 831 -10.14 -20.49 6.27
CA GLY A 831 -9.31 -19.80 5.27
C GLY A 831 -9.56 -20.25 3.83
N ARG A 832 -10.19 -21.41 3.62
CA ARG A 832 -10.63 -21.88 2.29
C ARG A 832 -12.09 -21.55 1.99
N ILE A 833 -12.98 -21.69 2.98
CA ILE A 833 -14.43 -21.50 2.79
C ILE A 833 -14.79 -20.01 2.70
N GLU A 834 -14.25 -19.15 3.55
CA GLU A 834 -14.63 -17.74 3.67
C GLU A 834 -14.39 -16.94 2.36
N PRO A 835 -13.26 -17.07 1.66
CA PRO A 835 -13.05 -16.39 0.37
C PRO A 835 -13.99 -16.89 -0.74
N LEU A 836 -14.22 -18.21 -0.81
CA LEU A 836 -15.12 -18.81 -1.81
C LEU A 836 -16.57 -18.39 -1.55
N MET A 837 -16.99 -18.36 -0.28
CA MET A 837 -18.31 -17.91 0.15
C MET A 837 -18.52 -16.43 -0.18
N LEU A 838 -17.55 -15.57 0.14
CA LEU A 838 -17.61 -14.14 -0.18
C LEU A 838 -17.68 -13.89 -1.69
N SER A 839 -16.86 -14.60 -2.46
CA SER A 839 -16.87 -14.54 -3.93
C SER A 839 -18.22 -15.00 -4.49
N SER A 840 -18.78 -16.09 -3.97
CA SER A 840 -20.08 -16.63 -4.41
C SER A 840 -21.24 -15.69 -4.05
N LEU A 841 -21.26 -15.12 -2.85
CA LEU A 841 -22.24 -14.11 -2.44
C LEU A 841 -22.15 -12.89 -3.35
N SER A 842 -20.96 -12.35 -3.56
CA SER A 842 -20.73 -11.19 -4.43
C SER A 842 -21.13 -11.49 -5.89
N GLY A 843 -20.87 -12.70 -6.38
CA GLY A 843 -21.27 -13.16 -7.71
C GLY A 843 -22.78 -13.30 -7.89
N CYS A 844 -23.55 -13.34 -6.80
CA CYS A 844 -25.00 -13.41 -6.76
C CYS A 844 -25.65 -12.08 -6.36
N ALA A 845 -25.00 -10.95 -6.62
CA ALA A 845 -25.50 -9.61 -6.27
C ALA A 845 -26.91 -9.31 -6.78
N PHE A 846 -27.31 -9.90 -7.91
CA PHE A 846 -28.66 -9.76 -8.46
C PHE A 846 -29.77 -10.20 -7.48
N LEU A 847 -29.47 -11.09 -6.51
CA LEU A 847 -30.40 -11.51 -5.47
C LEU A 847 -30.90 -10.36 -4.59
N ALA A 848 -30.13 -9.27 -4.50
CA ALA A 848 -30.54 -8.06 -3.79
C ALA A 848 -31.71 -7.32 -4.49
N HIS A 849 -31.96 -7.63 -5.76
CA HIS A 849 -32.96 -6.95 -6.58
C HIS A 849 -34.10 -7.87 -7.03
N THR A 850 -33.97 -9.19 -6.85
CA THR A 850 -35.06 -10.16 -7.03
C THR A 850 -35.81 -10.37 -5.71
N ARG A 851 -36.97 -9.73 -5.55
CA ARG A 851 -37.72 -9.73 -4.27
C ARG A 851 -38.51 -11.02 -4.10
N TRP A 852 -38.43 -11.63 -2.92
CA TRP A 852 -39.29 -12.75 -2.52
C TRP A 852 -40.46 -12.19 -1.73
N VAL A 853 -41.69 -12.42 -2.20
CA VAL A 853 -42.89 -11.84 -1.60
C VAL A 853 -43.93 -12.90 -1.32
N HIS A 854 -44.35 -12.98 -0.06
CA HIS A 854 -45.50 -13.78 0.36
C HIS A 854 -46.77 -12.94 0.25
N THR A 855 -47.74 -13.37 -0.57
CA THR A 855 -48.99 -12.65 -0.79
C THR A 855 -49.96 -12.86 0.37
N ASP A 856 -50.65 -11.80 0.78
CA ASP A 856 -51.68 -11.83 1.84
C ASP A 856 -53.05 -11.44 1.27
N ARG A 857 -53.10 -10.41 0.42
CA ARG A 857 -54.35 -9.90 -0.13
C ARG A 857 -54.21 -9.42 -1.56
N LEU A 858 -55.17 -9.80 -2.39
CA LEU A 858 -55.38 -9.29 -3.74
C LEU A 858 -56.60 -8.35 -3.79
N GLN A 859 -56.45 -7.19 -4.45
CA GLN A 859 -57.55 -6.26 -4.71
C GLN A 859 -57.59 -5.88 -6.20
N TRP A 860 -58.71 -6.18 -6.86
CA TRP A 860 -58.96 -5.70 -8.23
C TRP A 860 -59.16 -4.18 -8.25
N MET A 861 -58.44 -3.48 -9.14
CA MET A 861 -58.58 -2.04 -9.36
C MET A 861 -59.21 -1.75 -10.73
N PRO A 862 -60.53 -1.47 -10.79
CA PRO A 862 -61.25 -1.27 -12.05
C PRO A 862 -60.70 -0.11 -12.89
N ASP A 863 -60.25 0.97 -12.24
CA ASP A 863 -59.82 2.20 -12.92
C ASP A 863 -58.51 2.04 -13.70
N THR A 864 -57.64 1.12 -13.28
CA THR A 864 -56.34 0.86 -13.92
C THR A 864 -56.28 -0.47 -14.65
N GLY A 865 -57.30 -1.33 -14.50
CA GLY A 865 -57.32 -2.66 -15.07
C GLY A 865 -56.26 -3.61 -14.48
N LYS A 866 -55.77 -3.32 -13.26
CA LYS A 866 -54.70 -4.07 -12.59
C LYS A 866 -55.16 -4.65 -11.25
N PHE A 867 -54.41 -5.61 -10.73
CA PHE A 867 -54.60 -6.15 -9.39
C PHE A 867 -53.54 -5.57 -8.45
N ARG A 868 -53.97 -4.91 -7.38
CA ARG A 868 -53.09 -4.50 -6.29
C ARG A 868 -52.88 -5.67 -5.35
N VAL A 869 -51.62 -6.06 -5.19
CA VAL A 869 -51.19 -7.11 -4.28
C VAL A 869 -50.61 -6.44 -3.04
N SER A 870 -50.93 -6.94 -1.85
CA SER A 870 -50.21 -6.65 -0.61
C SER A 870 -49.72 -7.94 0.04
N GLY A 871 -48.54 -7.87 0.65
CA GLY A 871 -47.88 -9.05 1.21
C GLY A 871 -46.65 -8.69 2.03
N LEU A 872 -45.82 -9.68 2.31
CA LEU A 872 -44.60 -9.57 3.11
C LEU A 872 -43.37 -9.80 2.23
N ALA A 873 -42.42 -8.86 2.24
CA ALA A 873 -41.12 -9.04 1.59
C ALA A 873 -40.18 -9.86 2.47
N LEU A 874 -39.87 -11.06 2.01
CA LEU A 874 -38.99 -12.02 2.68
C LEU A 874 -37.52 -11.72 2.38
N MET A 875 -37.10 -10.49 2.64
CA MET A 875 -35.75 -9.96 2.39
C MET A 875 -35.11 -9.46 3.69
N GLY A 876 -33.79 -9.46 3.76
CA GLY A 876 -33.04 -9.07 4.95
C GLY A 876 -33.04 -10.15 6.03
N ASP A 877 -32.43 -9.91 7.18
CA ASP A 877 -32.14 -10.95 8.19
C ASP A 877 -33.18 -11.06 9.32
N ARG A 878 -34.25 -10.26 9.26
CA ARG A 878 -35.22 -10.17 10.36
C ARG A 878 -36.53 -10.93 10.04
N PRO A 879 -37.12 -11.61 11.03
CA PRO A 879 -38.36 -12.39 10.84
C PRO A 879 -39.64 -11.53 10.81
N ASP A 880 -39.57 -10.25 11.15
CA ASP A 880 -40.67 -9.26 11.12
C ASP A 880 -40.79 -8.61 9.73
N PHE A 881 -40.93 -9.45 8.71
CA PHE A 881 -40.90 -9.07 7.29
C PHE A 881 -41.66 -7.77 6.97
N ALA A 882 -41.05 -6.91 6.16
CA ALA A 882 -41.66 -5.64 5.78
C ALA A 882 -42.89 -5.85 4.89
N THR A 883 -43.96 -5.11 5.17
CA THR A 883 -45.14 -5.10 4.28
C THR A 883 -44.80 -4.41 2.98
N VAL A 884 -45.22 -5.00 1.87
CA VAL A 884 -45.06 -4.46 0.52
C VAL A 884 -46.38 -4.46 -0.22
N SER A 885 -46.54 -3.50 -1.13
CA SER A 885 -47.65 -3.46 -2.07
C SER A 885 -47.16 -3.08 -3.47
N PHE A 886 -47.70 -3.75 -4.48
CA PHE A 886 -47.36 -3.55 -5.88
C PHE A 886 -48.55 -3.95 -6.77
N ASP A 887 -48.58 -3.46 -8.01
CA ASP A 887 -49.66 -3.71 -8.95
C ASP A 887 -49.22 -4.72 -10.02
N THR A 888 -50.12 -5.63 -10.40
CA THR A 888 -49.88 -6.71 -11.39
C THR A 888 -50.96 -6.71 -12.47
N ALA A 889 -50.61 -7.19 -13.66
CA ALA A 889 -51.56 -7.30 -14.78
C ALA A 889 -52.48 -8.52 -14.66
N HIS A 890 -52.05 -9.55 -13.93
CA HIS A 890 -52.76 -10.82 -13.74
C HIS A 890 -52.98 -11.09 -12.26
N PRO A 891 -54.09 -11.75 -11.86
CA PRO A 891 -54.35 -12.05 -10.47
C PRO A 891 -53.30 -13.04 -9.92
N LEU A 892 -52.77 -12.76 -8.74
CA LEU A 892 -51.93 -13.69 -7.99
C LEU A 892 -52.76 -14.47 -6.97
N ALA A 893 -52.35 -15.68 -6.62
CA ALA A 893 -52.97 -16.44 -5.56
C ALA A 893 -52.66 -15.82 -4.20
N ASP A 894 -53.64 -15.81 -3.30
CA ASP A 894 -53.43 -15.45 -1.89
C ASP A 894 -52.66 -16.57 -1.17
N ASP A 895 -51.92 -16.21 -0.12
CA ASP A 895 -51.15 -17.15 0.71
C ASP A 895 -50.14 -17.99 -0.09
N GLN A 896 -49.45 -17.34 -1.04
CA GLN A 896 -48.44 -17.98 -1.88
C GLN A 896 -47.17 -17.14 -1.96
N LEU A 897 -46.05 -17.83 -2.20
CA LEU A 897 -44.75 -17.21 -2.31
C LEU A 897 -44.37 -16.97 -3.77
N TYR A 898 -43.98 -15.74 -4.08
CA TYR A 898 -43.58 -15.31 -5.42
C TYR A 898 -42.17 -14.73 -5.44
N LEU A 899 -41.46 -14.98 -6.55
CA LEU A 899 -40.27 -14.25 -6.96
C LEU A 899 -40.69 -13.09 -7.85
N ILE A 900 -40.24 -11.88 -7.55
CA ILE A 900 -40.52 -10.67 -8.32
C ILE A 900 -39.19 -10.12 -8.85
N PRO A 901 -38.84 -10.41 -10.12
CA PRO A 901 -37.69 -9.78 -10.76
C PRO A 901 -37.96 -8.29 -11.04
N PRO A 902 -36.93 -7.44 -11.22
CA PRO A 902 -37.11 -6.01 -11.43
C PRO A 902 -37.97 -5.62 -12.65
N ASN A 903 -37.94 -6.43 -13.72
CA ASN A 903 -38.58 -6.14 -15.01
C ASN A 903 -39.43 -7.30 -15.57
N ASP A 904 -39.64 -8.37 -14.81
CA ASP A 904 -40.41 -9.55 -15.27
C ASP A 904 -41.70 -9.72 -14.46
N GLU A 905 -42.58 -10.59 -14.93
CA GLU A 905 -43.81 -10.95 -14.21
C GLU A 905 -43.50 -11.74 -12.93
N PRO A 906 -44.34 -11.62 -11.87
CA PRO A 906 -44.18 -12.41 -10.65
C PRO A 906 -44.27 -13.90 -10.92
N LEU A 907 -43.25 -14.65 -10.50
CA LEU A 907 -43.15 -16.10 -10.71
C LEU A 907 -43.52 -16.85 -9.42
N PRO A 908 -44.44 -17.82 -9.46
CA PRO A 908 -44.75 -18.63 -8.28
C PRO A 908 -43.53 -19.49 -7.91
N LEU A 909 -43.17 -19.48 -6.62
CA LEU A 909 -42.12 -20.35 -6.09
C LEU A 909 -42.67 -21.72 -5.65
N SER A 910 -43.98 -21.87 -5.57
CA SER A 910 -44.64 -23.17 -5.38
C SER A 910 -44.52 -24.04 -6.64
N PRO A 911 -44.25 -25.36 -6.53
CA PRO A 911 -44.15 -26.15 -5.30
C PRO A 911 -42.74 -26.25 -4.69
N PHE A 912 -41.78 -25.44 -5.17
CA PHE A 912 -40.36 -25.54 -4.81
C PHE A 912 -40.00 -24.85 -3.49
N CYS A 913 -40.79 -23.86 -3.08
CA CYS A 913 -40.62 -23.21 -1.78
C CYS A 913 -41.93 -22.68 -1.21
N LEU A 914 -42.10 -22.83 0.11
CA LEU A 914 -43.21 -22.26 0.85
C LEU A 914 -42.74 -21.65 2.18
N LEU A 915 -43.49 -20.67 2.66
CA LEU A 915 -43.34 -20.10 4.00
C LEU A 915 -44.29 -20.83 4.96
N SER A 916 -43.78 -21.34 6.07
CA SER A 916 -44.61 -21.93 7.12
C SER A 916 -43.95 -21.75 8.48
N ASP A 917 -44.75 -21.73 9.54
CA ASP A 917 -44.21 -21.79 10.89
C ASP A 917 -43.62 -23.18 11.17
N CYS A 918 -42.43 -23.19 11.78
CA CYS A 918 -41.77 -24.43 12.17
C CYS A 918 -42.53 -25.12 13.32
N PRO A 919 -42.88 -26.41 13.20
CA PRO A 919 -43.59 -27.13 14.25
C PRO A 919 -42.75 -27.30 15.53
N THR A 920 -41.42 -27.17 15.42
CA THR A 920 -40.51 -27.32 16.56
C THR A 920 -40.21 -25.99 17.26
N CYS A 921 -39.91 -24.93 16.50
CA CYS A 921 -39.46 -23.66 17.08
C CYS A 921 -40.42 -22.48 16.89
N LEU A 922 -41.56 -22.71 16.22
CA LEU A 922 -42.62 -21.72 15.96
C LEU A 922 -42.14 -20.46 15.22
N ALA A 923 -40.95 -20.50 14.63
CA ALA A 923 -40.46 -19.41 13.80
C ALA A 923 -40.92 -19.63 12.34
N PRO A 924 -41.24 -18.54 11.61
CA PRO A 924 -41.50 -18.63 10.19
C PRO A 924 -40.22 -19.07 9.47
N GLU A 925 -40.32 -20.13 8.69
CA GLU A 925 -39.22 -20.72 7.93
C GLU A 925 -39.62 -20.97 6.48
N LEU A 926 -38.65 -20.83 5.57
CA LEU A 926 -38.80 -21.16 4.17
C LEU A 926 -38.43 -22.63 3.96
N TYR A 927 -39.36 -23.43 3.45
CA TYR A 927 -39.21 -24.86 3.26
C TYR A 927 -39.08 -25.21 1.78
N TYR A 928 -38.19 -26.14 1.44
CA TYR A 928 -38.04 -26.73 0.11
C TYR A 928 -38.26 -28.25 0.15
N PRO A 929 -38.70 -28.90 -0.94
CA PRO A 929 -38.90 -30.34 -0.96
C PRO A 929 -37.57 -31.09 -0.98
N ASP A 930 -37.34 -31.93 0.04
CA ASP A 930 -36.15 -32.78 0.14
C ASP A 930 -36.42 -34.18 -0.41
N ARG A 931 -37.51 -34.83 0.01
CA ARG A 931 -37.91 -36.16 -0.46
C ARG A 931 -39.40 -36.41 -0.35
N MET A 932 -39.93 -37.29 -1.18
CA MET A 932 -41.32 -37.74 -1.14
C MET A 932 -41.44 -39.11 -0.48
N THR A 933 -42.52 -39.29 0.28
CA THR A 933 -42.98 -40.59 0.80
C THR A 933 -44.07 -41.16 -0.12
N SER A 934 -44.78 -42.20 0.32
CA SER A 934 -45.91 -42.75 -0.43
C SER A 934 -47.11 -41.81 -0.52
N SER A 935 -47.24 -40.84 0.40
CA SER A 935 -48.44 -39.98 0.51
C SER A 935 -48.16 -38.51 0.86
N THR A 936 -46.94 -38.17 1.28
CA THR A 936 -46.54 -36.82 1.75
C THR A 936 -45.20 -36.41 1.15
N ALA A 937 -44.88 -35.11 1.17
CA ALA A 937 -43.54 -34.60 0.86
C ALA A 937 -42.87 -34.13 2.15
N LEU A 938 -41.68 -34.66 2.44
CA LEU A 938 -40.84 -34.18 3.52
C LEU A 938 -40.06 -32.96 3.03
N LEU A 939 -40.34 -31.82 3.65
CA LEU A 939 -39.69 -30.55 3.36
C LEU A 939 -38.60 -30.27 4.38
N LYS A 940 -37.60 -29.49 3.97
CA LYS A 940 -36.53 -29.00 4.84
C LYS A 940 -36.44 -27.49 4.79
N SER A 941 -36.15 -26.86 5.93
CA SER A 941 -35.98 -25.42 5.94
C SER A 941 -34.63 -24.99 5.33
N LEU A 942 -34.66 -23.92 4.55
CA LEU A 942 -33.49 -23.30 3.90
C LEU A 942 -32.47 -22.75 4.90
N ASP A 943 -32.93 -22.42 6.10
CA ASP A 943 -32.10 -21.84 7.17
C ASP A 943 -31.56 -22.94 8.08
N ARG A 944 -32.42 -23.68 8.79
CA ARG A 944 -32.02 -24.54 9.92
C ARG A 944 -32.06 -26.03 9.62
N GLY A 945 -32.57 -26.43 8.46
CA GLY A 945 -32.75 -27.82 8.08
C GLY A 945 -33.82 -28.55 8.90
N HIS A 946 -34.75 -27.81 9.54
CA HIS A 946 -35.90 -28.40 10.21
C HIS A 946 -36.83 -29.08 9.21
N GLU A 947 -37.48 -30.16 9.62
CA GLU A 947 -38.31 -30.98 8.74
C GLU A 947 -39.81 -30.69 8.93
N LEU A 948 -40.57 -30.71 7.83
CA LEU A 948 -42.03 -30.50 7.80
C LEU A 948 -42.66 -31.43 6.77
N ASP A 949 -43.69 -32.18 7.12
CA ASP A 949 -44.48 -32.99 6.17
C ASP A 949 -45.58 -32.15 5.52
N SER A 950 -45.75 -32.27 4.20
CA SER A 950 -46.77 -31.55 3.44
C SER A 950 -47.45 -32.41 2.37
N ASP A 951 -48.78 -32.57 2.49
CA ASP A 951 -49.63 -33.23 1.50
C ASP A 951 -49.89 -32.34 0.27
N SER A 952 -49.92 -31.02 0.47
CA SER A 952 -50.19 -30.05 -0.61
C SER A 952 -49.01 -29.96 -1.57
N VAL A 953 -47.78 -29.88 -1.05
CA VAL A 953 -46.56 -29.91 -1.88
C VAL A 953 -46.39 -31.26 -2.56
N PHE A 954 -46.75 -32.37 -1.91
CA PHE A 954 -46.74 -33.69 -2.53
C PHE A 954 -47.60 -33.76 -3.79
N LYS A 955 -48.85 -33.26 -3.70
CA LYS A 955 -49.78 -33.23 -4.84
C LYS A 955 -49.27 -32.30 -5.94
N ALA A 956 -48.86 -31.09 -5.57
CA ALA A 956 -48.37 -30.09 -6.53
C ALA A 956 -47.08 -30.56 -7.25
N LEU A 957 -46.16 -31.24 -6.56
CA LEU A 957 -44.97 -31.85 -7.18
C LEU A 957 -45.33 -33.03 -8.09
N ARG A 958 -46.31 -33.86 -7.73
CA ARG A 958 -46.80 -34.96 -8.60
C ARG A 958 -47.42 -34.42 -9.88
N GLU A 959 -48.23 -33.38 -9.77
CA GLU A 959 -48.85 -32.71 -10.92
C GLU A 959 -47.78 -32.04 -11.79
N TRP A 960 -46.80 -31.37 -11.18
CA TRP A 960 -45.70 -30.70 -11.89
C TRP A 960 -44.73 -31.68 -12.58
N SER A 961 -44.49 -32.86 -12.00
CA SER A 961 -43.55 -33.87 -12.54
C SER A 961 -44.16 -34.77 -13.62
N THR A 962 -45.48 -34.67 -13.84
CA THR A 962 -46.17 -35.41 -14.91
C THR A 962 -46.21 -34.53 -16.16
N PRO A 963 -45.60 -34.93 -17.28
CA PRO A 963 -45.49 -34.11 -18.49
C PRO A 963 -46.84 -33.84 -19.18
#